data_AF-A0A2V5KVR8-F1
#
_entry.id   AF-A0A2V5KVR8-F1
#
_cell.length_a   1.000
_cell.length_b   1.000
_cell.length_c   1.000
_cell.angle_alpha   90.00
_cell.angle_beta   90.00
_cell.angle_gamma   90.00
#
_symmetry.space_group_name_H-M   'P 1'
#
loop_
_entity.id
_entity.type
_entity.pdbx_description
1 polymer ?
#
loop_
_entity_poly.entity_id
_entity_poly.type
_entity_poly.pdbx_seq_one_letter_code
_entity_poly.pdbx_strand_id
1 'polypeptide(L)'
;MRAFMQTAALTSESLPLRGVLDEFRTALREEILAAQRSSSSNAVQLKNGRRIGGADASFQYAFAVDSILNAPGDAPGHLIVPEKGRVPTTMISTEGLTITISVGIDLGSFVPSARVEIDLTFLLGKLIERVEALNAKSNCAGDRILGFAAVSGAPELLSVKGFNPEQNDAIASSLGRDTTFIWGPPGTGKTTTIGAIAAELFKRHRSVLLVSHTNTAVDGALLRIAERLGDETKDGSVLRVGVPKDNKGFEAKPELLLATNVEKRSAELTARSSTLEQERIEKTGESLNVQRLIAIYEWATEAASDLDRASINLDSVQSLEAGARESRAAFENLRKDESRWRGIANEAVLVKQLALDVNGVRALLATNTQTAADINQKVVAAEKHLTEAERLYTRSAAANGLTRLWKGLPKPEQQQAIVNSRRSDLVSIWRERSRVIEESKRLQIRLADALRRIEAFRTTHRFSPDEVLAWCFAFDQQLRKSKDETELSERAAREAHATLDFSLRGWVKALRVLGLAEDCDGGAGNMLAVLRNGYDKARTEVSNRSLDELRQTRDNVNERLRQIAGEIDTINDQLKRVEQIIISEARVIATTLTRAYLRDTIQSRRFDTVILNEASMAPIPALWVAASLADRNVIAVGDFKQLPPIVQSKHEVALKWLGQDVFDIAGMTSAHKQRCPPPHFVALKEQHLRRRSYSKRTRARARVSRGRQ
;
A
#
# COMPACT_ATOMS: atom_id res chain seq x y z
N MET A 1 11.17 -8.15 4.82
CA MET A 1 11.72 -9.37 4.18
C MET A 1 13.12 -9.20 3.58
N ARG A 2 13.40 -8.21 2.70
CA ARG A 2 14.77 -7.98 2.17
C ARG A 2 15.84 -7.73 3.24
N ALA A 3 15.53 -6.90 4.24
CA ALA A 3 16.42 -6.65 5.38
C ALA A 3 16.62 -7.89 6.29
N PHE A 4 15.66 -8.83 6.30
CA PHE A 4 15.70 -10.05 7.12
C PHE A 4 16.49 -11.18 6.43
N MET A 5 16.48 -11.25 5.09
CA MET A 5 17.33 -12.16 4.32
C MET A 5 18.77 -11.64 4.16
N GLN A 6 18.99 -10.32 4.12
CA GLN A 6 20.32 -9.73 3.98
C GLN A 6 21.19 -9.85 5.24
N THR A 7 20.58 -9.92 6.44
CA THR A 7 21.32 -10.20 7.68
C THR A 7 21.56 -11.70 7.87
N ALA A 8 20.65 -12.57 7.43
CA ALA A 8 20.79 -14.02 7.57
C ALA A 8 21.98 -14.61 6.78
N ALA A 9 22.36 -14.01 5.65
CA ALA A 9 23.52 -14.47 4.84
C ALA A 9 24.89 -14.22 5.50
N LEU A 10 24.95 -13.34 6.50
CA LEU A 10 26.18 -13.06 7.27
C LEU A 10 26.21 -13.79 8.63
N THR A 11 25.11 -14.43 9.04
CA THR A 11 24.94 -15.00 10.39
C THR A 11 24.55 -16.47 10.45
N SER A 12 24.40 -17.18 9.32
CA SER A 12 24.26 -18.65 9.36
C SER A 12 25.56 -19.27 9.87
N GLU A 13 25.46 -20.17 10.86
CA GLU A 13 26.59 -20.93 11.42
C GLU A 13 27.61 -21.32 10.35
N SER A 14 28.75 -20.63 10.35
CA SER A 14 29.76 -20.78 9.31
C SER A 14 30.38 -22.17 9.39
N LEU A 15 30.24 -22.97 8.33
CA LEU A 15 31.00 -24.20 8.18
C LEU A 15 32.48 -23.89 8.43
N PRO A 16 33.19 -24.66 9.28
CA PRO A 16 34.61 -24.47 9.49
C PRO A 16 35.34 -24.82 8.20
N LEU A 17 35.81 -23.80 7.48
CA LEU A 17 36.69 -23.93 6.33
C LEU A 17 38.14 -23.90 6.83
N ARG A 18 39.05 -24.56 6.11
CA ARG A 18 40.49 -24.55 6.40
C ARG A 18 41.29 -24.18 5.16
N GLY A 19 42.44 -23.55 5.37
CA GLY A 19 43.37 -23.17 4.31
C GLY A 19 42.74 -22.20 3.31
N VAL A 20 42.93 -22.47 2.02
CA VAL A 20 42.58 -21.56 0.92
C VAL A 20 41.08 -21.29 0.81
N LEU A 21 40.21 -22.22 1.22
CA LEU A 21 38.76 -22.01 1.17
C LEU A 21 38.30 -20.92 2.16
N ASP A 22 38.92 -20.85 3.34
CA ASP A 22 38.62 -19.81 4.31
C ASP A 22 39.12 -18.44 3.82
N GLU A 23 40.28 -18.41 3.19
CA GLU A 23 40.80 -17.20 2.56
C GLU A 23 39.92 -16.74 1.38
N PHE A 24 39.41 -17.66 0.54
CA PHE A 24 38.46 -17.34 -0.52
C PHE A 24 37.18 -16.73 0.01
N ARG A 25 36.57 -17.36 1.03
CA ARG A 25 35.35 -16.85 1.66
C ARG A 25 35.59 -15.46 2.24
N THR A 26 36.72 -15.27 2.92
CA THR A 26 37.11 -13.98 3.50
C THR A 26 37.30 -12.92 2.41
N ALA A 27 38.02 -13.23 1.33
CA ALA A 27 38.19 -12.33 0.19
C ALA A 27 36.84 -11.88 -0.40
N LEU A 28 35.93 -12.83 -0.64
CA LEU A 28 34.60 -12.56 -1.21
C LEU A 28 33.72 -11.75 -0.25
N ARG A 29 33.76 -12.03 1.05
CA ARG A 29 33.03 -11.24 2.07
C ARG A 29 33.53 -9.81 2.16
N GLU A 30 34.85 -9.61 2.13
CA GLU A 30 35.45 -8.28 2.13
C GLU A 30 35.10 -7.49 0.87
N GLU A 31 34.99 -8.16 -0.29
CA GLU A 31 34.50 -7.54 -1.52
C GLU A 31 33.01 -7.19 -1.44
N ILE A 32 32.17 -8.05 -0.85
CA ILE A 32 30.76 -7.73 -0.57
C ILE A 32 30.67 -6.51 0.35
N LEU A 33 31.45 -6.45 1.43
CA LEU A 33 31.45 -5.33 2.37
C LEU A 33 31.91 -4.04 1.68
N ALA A 34 32.92 -4.09 0.83
CA ALA A 34 33.36 -2.95 0.02
C ALA A 34 32.26 -2.49 -0.96
N ALA A 35 31.63 -3.44 -1.65
CA ALA A 35 30.50 -3.18 -2.54
C ALA A 35 29.34 -2.54 -1.76
N GLN A 36 28.99 -3.04 -0.57
CA GLN A 36 27.94 -2.50 0.32
C GLN A 36 28.23 -1.06 0.78
N ARG A 37 29.47 -0.78 1.21
CA ARG A 37 29.89 0.58 1.60
C ARG A 37 29.82 1.57 0.45
N SER A 38 30.02 1.11 -0.78
CA SER A 38 29.88 1.92 -1.99
C SER A 38 28.44 2.00 -2.53
N SER A 39 27.51 1.17 -2.02
CA SER A 39 26.15 1.03 -2.55
C SER A 39 25.04 1.67 -1.72
N SER A 40 25.38 2.52 -0.75
CA SER A 40 24.42 3.43 -0.09
C SER A 40 23.66 4.35 -1.07
N SER A 41 23.99 4.39 -2.38
CA SER A 41 23.31 5.24 -3.39
C SER A 41 23.27 4.77 -4.88
N ASN A 42 23.80 3.63 -5.30
CA ASN A 42 24.25 3.51 -6.71
C ASN A 42 23.40 2.65 -7.66
N ALA A 43 22.16 3.07 -7.92
CA ALA A 43 21.54 2.76 -9.21
C ALA A 43 22.27 3.59 -10.28
N VAL A 44 22.99 2.93 -11.19
CA VAL A 44 23.80 3.62 -12.21
C VAL A 44 22.89 4.27 -13.23
N GLN A 45 23.04 5.57 -13.44
CA GLN A 45 22.23 6.30 -14.41
C GLN A 45 22.64 5.93 -15.84
N LEU A 46 21.65 5.53 -16.61
CA LEU A 46 21.76 5.15 -18.02
C LEU A 46 21.11 6.22 -18.89
N LYS A 47 21.75 6.56 -20.00
CA LYS A 47 21.27 7.57 -20.96
C LYS A 47 21.22 6.98 -22.36
N ASN A 48 20.33 7.52 -23.19
CA ASN A 48 20.28 7.26 -24.64
C ASN A 48 20.20 5.76 -25.00
N GLY A 49 19.35 5.01 -24.28
CA GLY A 49 19.10 3.61 -24.56
C GLY A 49 18.59 3.39 -25.97
N ARG A 50 19.25 2.57 -26.77
CA ARG A 50 18.80 2.18 -28.11
C ARG A 50 18.67 0.67 -28.19
N ARG A 51 17.59 0.21 -28.79
CA ARG A 51 17.42 -1.21 -29.10
C ARG A 51 18.46 -1.59 -30.16
N ILE A 52 19.29 -2.58 -29.86
CA ILE A 52 20.34 -3.07 -30.78
C ILE A 52 19.99 -4.43 -31.39
N GLY A 53 19.00 -5.12 -30.82
CA GLY A 53 18.56 -6.42 -31.29
C GLY A 53 17.61 -7.07 -30.29
N GLY A 54 17.37 -8.36 -30.49
CA GLY A 54 16.61 -9.20 -29.58
C GLY A 54 16.83 -10.66 -29.94
N ALA A 55 16.78 -11.52 -28.94
CA ALA A 55 16.77 -12.96 -29.08
C ALA A 55 15.79 -13.53 -28.05
N ASP A 56 15.00 -14.53 -28.43
CA ASP A 56 14.29 -15.39 -27.47
C ASP A 56 13.32 -14.63 -26.55
N ALA A 57 12.44 -13.81 -27.13
CA ALA A 57 11.53 -12.90 -26.43
C ALA A 57 12.19 -11.88 -25.48
N SER A 58 13.53 -11.76 -25.52
CA SER A 58 14.31 -10.75 -24.82
C SER A 58 14.83 -9.69 -25.78
N PHE A 59 14.84 -8.45 -25.31
CA PHE A 59 15.17 -7.26 -26.06
C PHE A 59 16.50 -6.72 -25.54
N GLN A 60 17.43 -6.50 -26.46
CA GLN A 60 18.76 -6.01 -26.12
C GLN A 60 18.85 -4.51 -26.33
N TYR A 61 19.32 -3.81 -25.31
CA TYR A 61 19.46 -2.36 -25.30
C TYR A 61 20.89 -1.96 -24.97
N ALA A 62 21.44 -1.05 -25.77
CA ALA A 62 22.70 -0.37 -25.48
C ALA A 62 22.43 0.99 -24.85
N PHE A 63 23.03 1.27 -23.70
CA PHE A 63 22.94 2.53 -22.98
C PHE A 63 24.31 3.16 -22.80
N ALA A 64 24.36 4.49 -22.77
CA ALA A 64 25.53 5.24 -22.35
C ALA A 64 25.53 5.44 -20.82
N VAL A 65 26.70 5.35 -20.21
CA VAL A 65 26.95 5.63 -18.78
C VAL A 65 27.97 6.74 -18.62
N ASP A 66 27.84 7.52 -17.54
CA ASP A 66 28.75 8.64 -17.25
C ASP A 66 30.10 8.19 -16.67
N SER A 67 30.18 6.97 -16.14
CA SER A 67 31.40 6.37 -15.60
C SER A 67 31.48 4.90 -15.98
N ILE A 68 32.71 4.36 -16.05
CA ILE A 68 32.93 2.96 -16.38
C ILE A 68 32.28 2.10 -15.29
N LEU A 69 31.31 1.29 -15.70
CA LEU A 69 30.65 0.33 -14.84
C LEU A 69 31.40 -1.00 -14.93
N ASN A 70 31.99 -1.42 -13.82
CA ASN A 70 32.63 -2.71 -13.73
C ASN A 70 31.64 -3.74 -13.20
N ALA A 71 30.99 -4.47 -14.12
CA ALA A 71 30.09 -5.54 -13.75
C ALA A 71 30.21 -6.69 -14.75
N PRO A 72 30.19 -7.94 -14.25
CA PRO A 72 30.49 -9.08 -15.09
C PRO A 72 29.35 -9.37 -16.07
N GLY A 73 29.70 -9.98 -17.20
CA GLY A 73 28.72 -10.52 -18.13
C GLY A 73 27.81 -11.55 -17.43
N ASP A 74 26.56 -11.59 -17.85
CA ASP A 74 25.46 -12.35 -17.26
C ASP A 74 25.08 -12.01 -15.81
N ALA A 75 25.56 -10.88 -15.27
CA ALA A 75 25.12 -10.41 -13.96
C ALA A 75 23.61 -10.10 -13.94
N PRO A 76 22.83 -10.67 -13.00
CA PRO A 76 21.45 -10.29 -12.82
C PRO A 76 21.35 -8.89 -12.21
N GLY A 77 20.39 -8.12 -12.70
CA GLY A 77 20.13 -6.77 -12.25
C GLY A 77 18.68 -6.39 -12.44
N HIS A 78 18.33 -5.17 -12.05
CA HIS A 78 17.01 -4.60 -12.32
C HIS A 78 17.20 -3.25 -13.00
N LEU A 79 16.47 -3.04 -14.09
CA LEU A 79 16.38 -1.78 -14.79
C LEU A 79 15.13 -1.04 -14.31
N ILE A 80 15.34 0.16 -13.81
CA ILE A 80 14.28 1.07 -13.39
C ILE A 80 14.05 2.04 -14.55
N VAL A 81 12.91 1.89 -15.21
CA VAL A 81 12.48 2.76 -16.30
C VAL A 81 11.31 3.61 -15.79
N PRO A 82 11.33 4.95 -15.95
CA PRO A 82 10.34 5.85 -15.36
C PRO A 82 8.86 5.46 -15.60
N GLU A 83 8.54 4.92 -16.79
CA GLU A 83 7.16 4.60 -17.20
C GLU A 83 6.79 3.10 -17.08
N LYS A 84 7.78 2.22 -16.99
CA LYS A 84 7.59 0.75 -16.94
C LYS A 84 7.90 0.15 -15.57
N GLY A 85 8.35 0.98 -14.63
CA GLY A 85 8.75 0.55 -13.31
C GLY A 85 10.04 -0.27 -13.32
N ARG A 86 10.13 -1.23 -12.39
CA ARG A 86 11.33 -2.04 -12.16
C ARG A 86 11.23 -3.36 -12.93
N VAL A 87 12.14 -3.55 -13.86
CA VAL A 87 12.15 -4.70 -14.77
C VAL A 87 13.38 -5.56 -14.51
N PRO A 88 13.25 -6.90 -14.37
CA PRO A 88 14.41 -7.79 -14.30
C PRO A 88 15.27 -7.68 -15.56
N THR A 89 16.59 -7.57 -15.39
CA THR A 89 17.54 -7.48 -16.51
C THR A 89 18.76 -8.35 -16.29
N THR A 90 19.41 -8.70 -17.40
CA THR A 90 20.71 -9.38 -17.38
C THR A 90 21.73 -8.50 -18.09
N MET A 91 22.89 -8.29 -17.46
CA MET A 91 23.99 -7.58 -18.08
C MET A 91 24.65 -8.44 -19.16
N ILE A 92 24.74 -7.94 -20.40
CA ILE A 92 25.40 -8.67 -21.50
C ILE A 92 26.86 -8.26 -21.61
N SER A 93 27.15 -6.96 -21.63
CA SER A 93 28.52 -6.45 -21.74
C SER A 93 28.65 -5.03 -21.21
N THR A 94 29.86 -4.70 -20.73
CA THR A 94 30.29 -3.34 -20.36
C THR A 94 31.53 -2.99 -21.17
N GLU A 95 31.39 -2.09 -22.14
CA GLU A 95 32.49 -1.67 -23.03
C GLU A 95 32.71 -0.16 -22.93
N GLY A 96 33.71 0.22 -22.13
CA GLY A 96 34.00 1.63 -21.88
C GLY A 96 32.81 2.32 -21.20
N LEU A 97 32.19 3.26 -21.91
CA LEU A 97 31.03 4.03 -21.44
C LEU A 97 29.70 3.54 -22.04
N THR A 98 29.71 2.38 -22.68
CA THR A 98 28.51 1.74 -23.22
C THR A 98 28.25 0.45 -22.47
N ILE A 99 27.02 0.25 -22.01
CA ILE A 99 26.57 -1.02 -21.45
C ILE A 99 25.48 -1.62 -22.31
N THR A 100 25.48 -2.93 -22.44
CA THR A 100 24.42 -3.69 -23.10
C THR A 100 23.71 -4.56 -22.09
N ILE A 101 22.38 -4.46 -22.06
CA ILE A 101 21.52 -5.25 -21.17
C ILE A 101 20.45 -5.97 -21.97
N SER A 102 20.06 -7.15 -21.50
CA SER A 102 18.90 -7.91 -21.99
C SER A 102 17.72 -7.75 -21.02
N VAL A 103 16.53 -7.54 -21.59
CA VAL A 103 15.28 -7.30 -20.86
C VAL A 103 14.17 -8.16 -21.46
N GLY A 104 13.31 -8.78 -20.65
CA GLY A 104 12.23 -9.66 -21.13
C GLY A 104 10.99 -8.96 -21.69
N ILE A 105 10.98 -7.63 -21.80
CA ILE A 105 9.86 -6.84 -22.33
C ILE A 105 10.37 -5.82 -23.35
N ASP A 106 9.55 -5.49 -24.35
CA ASP A 106 9.88 -4.42 -25.30
C ASP A 106 9.71 -3.06 -24.62
N LEU A 107 10.82 -2.33 -24.49
CA LEU A 107 10.86 -0.96 -23.98
C LEU A 107 10.72 0.09 -25.10
N GLY A 108 10.49 -0.34 -26.34
CA GLY A 108 10.47 0.50 -27.54
C GLY A 108 11.83 0.56 -28.24
N SER A 109 11.94 1.39 -29.28
CA SER A 109 13.18 1.56 -30.05
C SER A 109 14.21 2.45 -29.32
N PHE A 110 13.75 3.35 -28.46
CA PHE A 110 14.57 4.32 -27.74
C PHE A 110 14.07 4.55 -26.31
N VAL A 111 15.01 4.53 -25.35
CA VAL A 111 14.77 4.76 -23.92
C VAL A 111 15.65 5.95 -23.48
N PRO A 112 15.08 7.15 -23.25
CA PRO A 112 15.88 8.36 -22.99
C PRO A 112 16.78 8.25 -21.76
N SER A 113 16.23 7.73 -20.66
CA SER A 113 16.96 7.50 -19.42
C SER A 113 16.40 6.31 -18.66
N ALA A 114 17.29 5.63 -17.94
CA ALA A 114 16.95 4.55 -17.03
C ALA A 114 17.97 4.51 -15.88
N ARG A 115 17.74 3.67 -14.88
CA ARG A 115 18.76 3.34 -13.89
C ARG A 115 18.93 1.83 -13.79
N VAL A 116 20.16 1.35 -13.67
CA VAL A 116 20.42 -0.08 -13.46
C VAL A 116 20.98 -0.33 -12.07
N GLU A 117 20.39 -1.31 -11.40
CA GLU A 117 20.89 -1.88 -10.15
C GLU A 117 21.44 -3.27 -10.47
N ILE A 118 22.73 -3.51 -10.23
CA ILE A 118 23.34 -4.84 -10.36
C ILE A 118 23.46 -5.46 -8.98
N ASP A 119 23.03 -6.71 -8.83
CA ASP A 119 23.12 -7.40 -7.55
C ASP A 119 24.48 -8.11 -7.39
N LEU A 120 25.55 -7.33 -7.22
CA LEU A 120 26.90 -7.87 -6.99
C LEU A 120 26.99 -8.68 -5.70
N THR A 121 26.22 -8.29 -4.66
CA THR A 121 26.19 -9.01 -3.38
C THR A 121 25.62 -10.41 -3.57
N PHE A 122 24.53 -10.55 -4.34
CA PHE A 122 23.98 -11.86 -4.68
C PHE A 122 24.97 -12.73 -5.47
N LEU A 123 25.67 -12.16 -6.45
CA LEU A 123 26.67 -12.90 -7.24
C LEU A 123 27.78 -13.47 -6.37
N LEU A 124 28.40 -12.62 -5.55
CA LEU A 124 29.50 -13.00 -4.67
C LEU A 124 29.01 -13.96 -3.56
N GLY A 125 27.80 -13.74 -3.05
CA GLY A 125 27.15 -14.65 -2.11
C GLY A 125 26.95 -16.05 -2.70
N LYS A 126 26.45 -16.14 -3.95
CA LYS A 126 26.34 -17.42 -4.66
C LYS A 126 27.70 -18.09 -4.87
N LEU A 127 28.74 -17.33 -5.15
CA LEU A 127 30.09 -17.87 -5.27
C LEU A 127 30.61 -18.41 -3.93
N ILE A 128 30.34 -17.72 -2.80
CA ILE A 128 30.64 -18.23 -1.45
C ILE A 128 29.95 -19.58 -1.22
N GLU A 129 28.65 -19.70 -1.53
CA GLU A 129 27.92 -20.97 -1.40
C GLU A 129 28.60 -22.10 -2.19
N ARG A 130 29.10 -21.83 -3.40
CA ARG A 130 29.83 -22.83 -4.20
C ARG A 130 31.17 -23.22 -3.59
N VAL A 131 31.92 -22.26 -3.06
CA VAL A 131 33.18 -22.52 -2.36
C VAL A 131 32.93 -23.39 -1.12
N GLU A 132 31.89 -23.07 -0.33
CA GLU A 132 31.52 -23.82 0.86
C GLU A 132 31.02 -25.24 0.53
N ALA A 133 30.24 -25.41 -0.54
CA ALA A 133 29.80 -26.72 -1.01
C ALA A 133 30.96 -27.64 -1.42
N LEU A 134 32.09 -27.06 -1.82
CA LEU A 134 33.30 -27.81 -2.16
C LEU A 134 34.18 -28.14 -0.94
N ASN A 135 33.86 -27.67 0.27
CA ASN A 135 34.59 -28.07 1.48
C ASN A 135 34.55 -29.59 1.73
N ALA A 136 33.45 -30.25 1.34
CA ALA A 136 33.28 -31.69 1.48
C ALA A 136 33.91 -32.52 0.35
N LYS A 137 34.50 -31.89 -0.67
CA LYS A 137 35.00 -32.55 -1.88
C LYS A 137 36.41 -32.09 -2.22
N SER A 138 37.28 -33.02 -2.63
CA SER A 138 38.60 -32.64 -3.16
C SER A 138 38.45 -31.97 -4.54
N ASN A 139 39.23 -30.91 -4.77
CA ASN A 139 39.30 -30.19 -6.04
C ASN A 139 40.74 -30.18 -6.59
N CYS A 140 41.24 -31.35 -6.95
CA CYS A 140 42.61 -31.50 -7.46
C CYS A 140 42.87 -30.63 -8.71
N ALA A 141 41.88 -30.44 -9.58
CA ALA A 141 42.00 -29.56 -10.74
C ALA A 141 42.19 -28.10 -10.32
N GLY A 142 41.41 -27.63 -9.35
CA GLY A 142 41.57 -26.34 -8.69
C GLY A 142 42.96 -26.17 -8.07
N ASP A 143 43.43 -27.17 -7.34
CA ASP A 143 44.74 -27.09 -6.67
C ASP A 143 45.90 -27.04 -7.68
N ARG A 144 45.80 -27.75 -8.81
CA ARG A 144 46.78 -27.68 -9.90
C ARG A 144 46.84 -26.30 -10.55
N ILE A 145 45.70 -25.63 -10.78
CA ILE A 145 45.70 -24.29 -11.37
C ILE A 145 46.24 -23.21 -10.42
N LEU A 146 46.29 -23.49 -9.11
CA LEU A 146 46.92 -22.62 -8.11
C LEU A 146 48.39 -22.98 -7.84
N GLY A 147 48.90 -24.05 -8.45
CA GLY A 147 50.26 -24.54 -8.18
C GLY A 147 50.42 -25.29 -6.85
N PHE A 148 49.32 -25.66 -6.19
CA PHE A 148 49.33 -26.42 -4.92
C PHE A 148 49.43 -27.93 -5.11
N ALA A 149 49.19 -28.40 -6.33
CA ALA A 149 49.36 -29.81 -6.71
C ALA A 149 50.22 -29.95 -7.96
N ALA A 150 50.96 -31.06 -8.06
CA ALA A 150 51.78 -31.35 -9.22
C ALA A 150 50.92 -31.66 -10.45
N VAL A 151 51.38 -31.18 -11.61
CA VAL A 151 50.78 -31.47 -12.92
C VAL A 151 51.32 -32.80 -13.44
N SER A 152 50.45 -33.62 -14.03
CA SER A 152 50.78 -34.94 -14.55
C SER A 152 50.39 -35.11 -16.02
N GLY A 153 50.86 -36.21 -16.62
CA GLY A 153 50.64 -36.53 -18.03
C GLY A 153 51.70 -35.96 -18.97
N ALA A 154 51.60 -36.36 -20.23
CA ALA A 154 52.52 -36.00 -21.31
C ALA A 154 51.71 -35.52 -22.51
N PRO A 155 52.26 -34.66 -23.39
CA PRO A 155 51.55 -34.21 -24.58
C PRO A 155 51.23 -35.40 -25.49
N GLU A 156 50.02 -35.41 -26.07
CA GLU A 156 49.68 -36.40 -27.10
C GLU A 156 50.52 -36.17 -28.36
N LEU A 157 50.91 -37.24 -29.05
CA LEU A 157 51.65 -37.15 -30.31
C LEU A 157 50.69 -36.82 -31.46
N LEU A 158 50.33 -35.54 -31.58
CA LEU A 158 49.36 -35.04 -32.56
C LEU A 158 49.89 -33.76 -33.24
N SER A 159 49.68 -33.65 -34.55
CA SER A 159 49.91 -32.42 -35.31
C SER A 159 48.68 -32.11 -36.16
N VAL A 160 47.99 -31.03 -35.83
CA VAL A 160 46.79 -30.57 -36.53
C VAL A 160 47.22 -29.67 -37.69
N LYS A 161 46.80 -30.03 -38.90
CA LYS A 161 47.07 -29.24 -40.11
C LYS A 161 46.51 -27.82 -39.97
N GLY A 162 47.27 -26.83 -40.44
CA GLY A 162 46.87 -25.42 -40.42
C GLY A 162 47.19 -24.65 -39.13
N PHE A 163 47.92 -25.27 -38.19
CA PHE A 163 48.44 -24.62 -36.98
C PHE A 163 49.96 -24.55 -37.00
N ASN A 164 50.52 -23.50 -36.40
CA ASN A 164 51.95 -23.39 -36.21
C ASN A 164 52.42 -24.32 -35.06
N PRO A 165 53.75 -24.53 -34.88
CA PRO A 165 54.27 -25.45 -33.87
C PRO A 165 53.78 -25.13 -32.45
N GLU A 166 53.75 -23.85 -32.06
CA GLU A 166 53.35 -23.43 -30.71
C GLU A 166 51.87 -23.72 -30.43
N GLN A 167 51.01 -23.58 -31.44
CA GLN A 167 49.59 -23.93 -31.33
C GLN A 167 49.39 -25.46 -31.29
N ASN A 168 50.17 -26.22 -32.05
CA ASN A 168 50.16 -27.68 -31.99
C ASN A 168 50.67 -28.21 -30.64
N ASP A 169 51.70 -27.59 -30.06
CA ASP A 169 52.18 -27.91 -28.70
C ASP A 169 51.08 -27.65 -27.66
N ALA A 170 50.31 -26.57 -27.81
CA ALA A 170 49.19 -26.26 -26.95
C ALA A 170 48.07 -27.30 -27.06
N ILE A 171 47.74 -27.74 -28.29
CA ILE A 171 46.74 -28.79 -28.55
C ILE A 171 47.22 -30.11 -27.94
N ALA A 172 48.44 -30.53 -28.26
CA ALA A 172 49.05 -31.77 -27.76
C ALA A 172 49.10 -31.83 -26.23
N SER A 173 49.56 -30.74 -25.58
CA SER A 173 49.57 -30.62 -24.12
C SER A 173 48.16 -30.72 -23.54
N SER A 174 47.20 -30.03 -24.13
CA SER A 174 45.81 -29.98 -23.67
C SER A 174 45.06 -31.31 -23.79
N LEU A 175 45.50 -32.22 -24.66
CA LEU A 175 44.85 -33.53 -24.83
C LEU A 175 45.40 -34.59 -23.87
N GLY A 176 46.69 -34.50 -23.55
CA GLY A 176 47.41 -35.54 -22.79
C GLY A 176 47.79 -35.18 -21.35
N ARG A 177 47.77 -33.90 -20.95
CA ARG A 177 48.03 -33.47 -19.57
C ARG A 177 46.76 -33.17 -18.78
N ASP A 178 46.84 -33.35 -17.46
CA ASP A 178 45.78 -33.02 -16.51
C ASP A 178 45.64 -31.50 -16.26
N THR A 179 46.66 -30.71 -16.58
CA THR A 179 46.64 -29.24 -16.54
C THR A 179 47.53 -28.67 -17.63
N THR A 180 47.04 -27.66 -18.35
CA THR A 180 47.81 -26.91 -19.34
C THR A 180 47.55 -25.42 -19.21
N PHE A 181 48.63 -24.62 -19.17
CA PHE A 181 48.56 -23.16 -19.24
C PHE A 181 48.94 -22.70 -20.65
N ILE A 182 48.07 -21.92 -21.28
CA ILE A 182 48.31 -21.34 -22.60
C ILE A 182 48.37 -19.83 -22.44
N TRP A 183 49.56 -19.27 -22.61
CA TRP A 183 49.75 -17.83 -22.68
C TRP A 183 49.82 -17.37 -24.14
N GLY A 184 49.09 -16.30 -24.46
CA GLY A 184 49.20 -15.68 -25.78
C GLY A 184 48.86 -14.20 -25.75
N PRO A 185 49.72 -13.31 -26.27
CA PRO A 185 49.37 -11.91 -26.51
C PRO A 185 48.16 -11.73 -27.44
N PRO A 186 47.61 -10.51 -27.60
CA PRO A 186 46.58 -10.24 -28.59
C PRO A 186 47.09 -10.60 -30.00
N GLY A 187 46.25 -11.25 -30.80
CA GLY A 187 46.59 -11.59 -32.19
C GLY A 187 47.36 -12.88 -32.43
N THR A 188 47.68 -13.68 -31.40
CA THR A 188 48.42 -14.95 -31.56
C THR A 188 47.55 -16.18 -31.83
N GLY A 189 46.25 -15.97 -32.05
CA GLY A 189 45.33 -17.04 -32.40
C GLY A 189 44.81 -17.87 -31.23
N LYS A 190 44.87 -17.38 -29.97
CA LYS A 190 44.31 -18.06 -28.78
C LYS A 190 42.94 -18.70 -29.02
N THR A 191 41.98 -17.92 -29.52
CA THR A 191 40.62 -18.38 -29.80
C THR A 191 40.59 -19.50 -30.85
N THR A 192 41.45 -19.41 -31.87
CA THR A 192 41.60 -20.46 -32.89
C THR A 192 42.18 -21.74 -32.30
N THR A 193 43.14 -21.63 -31.38
CA THR A 193 43.74 -22.76 -30.65
C THR A 193 42.71 -23.41 -29.72
N ILE A 194 41.94 -22.64 -28.96
CA ILE A 194 40.82 -23.13 -28.14
C ILE A 194 39.82 -23.90 -29.00
N GLY A 195 39.45 -23.34 -30.16
CA GLY A 195 38.56 -23.98 -31.10
C GLY A 195 39.04 -25.35 -31.57
N ALA A 196 40.34 -25.50 -31.83
CA ALA A 196 40.93 -26.81 -32.17
C ALA A 196 40.96 -27.77 -30.99
N ILE A 197 41.36 -27.31 -29.80
CA ILE A 197 41.39 -28.14 -28.60
C ILE A 197 40.00 -28.74 -28.34
N ALA A 198 38.97 -27.92 -28.28
CA ALA A 198 37.63 -28.40 -27.98
C ALA A 198 37.05 -29.28 -29.10
N ALA A 199 37.35 -29.00 -30.37
CA ALA A 199 36.95 -29.88 -31.48
C ALA A 199 37.66 -31.24 -31.42
N GLU A 200 38.95 -31.29 -31.07
CA GLU A 200 39.70 -32.54 -30.92
C GLU A 200 39.25 -33.35 -29.70
N LEU A 201 38.86 -32.69 -28.60
CA LEU A 201 38.23 -33.33 -27.44
C LEU A 201 36.84 -33.88 -27.78
N PHE A 202 36.03 -33.11 -28.50
CA PHE A 202 34.70 -33.52 -28.96
C PHE A 202 34.76 -34.78 -29.82
N LYS A 203 35.67 -34.84 -30.79
CA LYS A 203 35.90 -36.03 -31.65
C LYS A 203 36.36 -37.26 -30.88
N ARG A 204 36.93 -37.08 -29.69
CA ARG A 204 37.32 -38.16 -28.75
C ARG A 204 36.19 -38.50 -27.77
N HIS A 205 34.96 -38.04 -28.03
CA HIS A 205 33.80 -38.19 -27.16
C HIS A 205 33.99 -37.63 -25.74
N ARG A 206 34.89 -36.66 -25.57
CA ARG A 206 35.09 -35.98 -24.28
C ARG A 206 34.15 -34.79 -24.15
N SER A 207 33.56 -34.66 -22.98
CA SER A 207 32.73 -33.52 -22.60
C SER A 207 33.58 -32.31 -22.23
N VAL A 208 33.22 -31.13 -22.73
CA VAL A 208 33.99 -29.90 -22.55
C VAL A 208 33.10 -28.80 -22.00
N LEU A 209 33.54 -28.19 -20.90
CA LEU A 209 33.00 -26.91 -20.41
C LEU A 209 33.99 -25.79 -20.72
N LEU A 210 33.61 -24.89 -21.62
CA LEU A 210 34.34 -23.67 -21.92
C LEU A 210 33.71 -22.52 -21.14
N VAL A 211 34.48 -21.92 -20.23
CA VAL A 211 34.09 -20.70 -19.51
C VAL A 211 34.98 -19.53 -19.88
N SER A 212 34.41 -18.33 -20.00
CA SER A 212 35.17 -17.09 -20.21
C SER A 212 34.67 -15.97 -19.33
N HIS A 213 35.49 -14.93 -19.14
CA HIS A 213 35.08 -13.74 -18.40
C HIS A 213 34.02 -12.92 -19.15
N THR A 214 34.13 -12.81 -20.49
CA THR A 214 33.23 -11.99 -21.32
C THR A 214 32.38 -12.81 -22.29
N ASN A 215 31.16 -12.34 -22.58
CA ASN A 215 30.29 -12.96 -23.59
C ASN A 215 30.94 -12.99 -24.99
N THR A 216 31.67 -11.94 -25.38
CA THR A 216 32.38 -11.88 -26.68
C THR A 216 33.40 -13.01 -26.84
N ALA A 217 34.11 -13.34 -25.78
CA ALA A 217 35.12 -14.39 -25.82
C ALA A 217 34.49 -15.79 -25.83
N VAL A 218 33.38 -15.99 -25.12
CA VAL A 218 32.56 -17.22 -25.23
C VAL A 218 32.07 -17.40 -26.66
N ASP A 219 31.43 -16.37 -27.22
CA ASP A 219 30.83 -16.40 -28.55
C ASP A 219 31.90 -16.66 -29.63
N GLY A 220 33.01 -15.93 -29.57
CA GLY A 220 34.11 -16.09 -30.51
C GLY A 220 34.75 -17.48 -30.46
N ALA A 221 34.96 -18.04 -29.28
CA ALA A 221 35.51 -19.39 -29.13
C ALA A 221 34.53 -20.46 -29.61
N LEU A 222 33.24 -20.35 -29.25
CA LEU A 222 32.22 -21.31 -29.67
C LEU A 222 32.05 -21.36 -31.19
N LEU A 223 32.07 -20.19 -31.87
CA LEU A 223 32.01 -20.14 -33.32
C LEU A 223 33.22 -20.83 -33.98
N ARG A 224 34.44 -20.71 -33.41
CA ARG A 224 35.61 -21.45 -33.91
C ARG A 224 35.50 -22.96 -33.70
N ILE A 225 34.82 -23.40 -32.65
CA ILE A 225 34.51 -24.82 -32.43
C ILE A 225 33.52 -25.29 -33.50
N ALA A 226 32.43 -24.56 -33.69
CA ALA A 226 31.39 -24.89 -34.65
C ALA A 226 31.87 -24.83 -36.11
N GLU A 227 32.79 -23.93 -36.46
CA GLU A 227 33.45 -23.91 -37.77
C GLU A 227 34.23 -25.21 -38.05
N ARG A 228 34.83 -25.81 -37.02
CA ARG A 228 35.65 -27.03 -37.15
C ARG A 228 34.85 -28.32 -37.14
N LEU A 229 33.75 -28.34 -36.39
CA LEU A 229 32.86 -29.49 -36.28
C LEU A 229 31.82 -29.54 -37.42
N GLY A 230 31.54 -28.40 -38.08
CA GLY A 230 30.60 -28.36 -39.19
C GLY A 230 29.23 -28.89 -38.79
N ASP A 231 28.74 -29.89 -39.52
CA ASP A 231 27.42 -30.49 -39.35
C ASP A 231 27.26 -31.29 -38.05
N GLU A 232 28.37 -31.68 -37.39
CA GLU A 232 28.33 -32.39 -36.10
C GLU A 232 27.74 -31.53 -34.96
N THR A 233 27.47 -30.24 -35.20
CA THR A 233 26.85 -29.33 -34.22
C THR A 233 25.32 -29.27 -34.30
N LYS A 234 24.70 -29.83 -35.36
CA LYS A 234 23.26 -29.71 -35.64
C LYS A 234 22.35 -30.48 -34.69
N ASP A 235 22.91 -31.47 -33.98
CA ASP A 235 22.20 -32.29 -33.00
C ASP A 235 22.06 -31.63 -31.62
N GLY A 236 22.57 -30.40 -31.45
CA GLY A 236 22.59 -29.70 -30.17
C GLY A 236 23.69 -30.20 -29.23
N SER A 237 24.67 -30.97 -29.74
CA SER A 237 25.82 -31.43 -28.95
C SER A 237 26.79 -30.31 -28.57
N VAL A 238 26.66 -29.12 -29.15
CA VAL A 238 27.47 -27.94 -28.85
C VAL A 238 26.55 -26.78 -28.50
N LEU A 239 26.61 -26.30 -27.25
CA LEU A 239 25.66 -25.33 -26.72
C LEU A 239 26.33 -24.08 -26.14
N ARG A 240 25.73 -22.94 -26.46
CA ARG A 240 25.90 -21.64 -25.83
C ARG A 240 24.85 -21.50 -24.73
N VAL A 241 25.30 -21.36 -23.49
CA VAL A 241 24.41 -21.08 -22.36
C VAL A 241 24.58 -19.63 -21.94
N GLY A 242 23.53 -18.83 -22.06
CA GLY A 242 23.53 -17.38 -21.84
C GLY A 242 23.22 -16.61 -23.13
N VAL A 243 23.07 -15.29 -23.01
CA VAL A 243 22.68 -14.44 -24.15
C VAL A 243 23.94 -14.02 -24.92
N PRO A 244 24.03 -14.27 -26.24
CA PRO A 244 25.16 -13.84 -27.03
C PRO A 244 25.22 -12.31 -27.12
N LYS A 245 26.42 -11.76 -27.27
CA LYS A 245 26.61 -10.31 -27.44
C LYS A 245 26.24 -9.85 -28.86
N ASP A 246 26.62 -10.63 -29.86
CA ASP A 246 26.30 -10.35 -31.28
C ASP A 246 25.52 -11.53 -31.86
N ASN A 247 24.29 -11.25 -32.31
CA ASN A 247 23.41 -12.27 -32.87
C ASN A 247 23.84 -12.71 -34.27
N LYS A 248 24.58 -11.90 -35.04
CA LYS A 248 24.89 -12.20 -36.45
C LYS A 248 25.56 -13.54 -36.67
N GLY A 249 26.46 -13.93 -35.77
CA GLY A 249 27.15 -15.22 -35.84
C GLY A 249 26.26 -16.42 -35.53
N PHE A 250 25.24 -16.22 -34.70
CA PHE A 250 24.30 -17.25 -34.26
C PHE A 250 23.03 -17.32 -35.09
N GLU A 251 22.68 -16.26 -35.84
CA GLU A 251 21.59 -16.28 -36.83
C GLU A 251 21.81 -17.35 -37.91
N ALA A 252 23.06 -17.57 -38.31
CA ALA A 252 23.42 -18.61 -39.27
C ALA A 252 23.51 -20.01 -38.65
N LYS A 253 23.57 -20.11 -37.32
CA LYS A 253 23.73 -21.37 -36.55
C LYS A 253 22.91 -21.35 -35.24
N PRO A 254 21.57 -21.22 -35.33
CA PRO A 254 20.73 -21.10 -34.14
C PRO A 254 20.74 -22.36 -33.28
N GLU A 255 21.08 -23.52 -33.85
CA GLU A 255 21.28 -24.79 -33.14
C GLU A 255 22.33 -24.73 -32.02
N LEU A 256 23.23 -23.75 -32.06
CA LEU A 256 24.24 -23.56 -31.02
C LEU A 256 23.65 -22.92 -29.76
N LEU A 257 22.46 -22.35 -29.79
CA LEU A 257 21.88 -21.67 -28.62
C LEU A 257 21.05 -22.64 -27.78
N LEU A 258 21.28 -22.66 -26.47
CA LEU A 258 20.44 -23.43 -25.54
C LEU A 258 18.96 -23.04 -25.68
N ALA A 259 18.71 -21.73 -25.76
CA ALA A 259 17.40 -21.11 -26.00
C ALA A 259 16.63 -21.80 -27.14
N THR A 260 17.22 -21.83 -28.34
CA THR A 260 16.61 -22.43 -29.53
C THR A 260 16.32 -23.92 -29.37
N ASN A 261 17.22 -24.66 -28.70
CA ASN A 261 16.99 -26.09 -28.45
C ASN A 261 15.87 -26.31 -27.43
N VAL A 262 15.79 -25.47 -26.40
CA VAL A 262 14.69 -25.49 -25.42
C VAL A 262 13.38 -25.17 -26.11
N GLU A 263 13.31 -24.09 -26.90
CA GLU A 263 12.11 -23.71 -27.66
C GLU A 263 11.65 -24.85 -28.56
N LYS A 264 12.56 -25.43 -29.36
CA LYS A 264 12.24 -26.54 -30.27
C LYS A 264 11.72 -27.77 -29.53
N ARG A 265 12.31 -28.15 -28.40
CA ARG A 265 11.92 -29.35 -27.63
C ARG A 265 10.71 -29.10 -26.72
N SER A 266 10.43 -27.85 -26.37
CA SER A 266 9.29 -27.44 -25.56
C SER A 266 8.08 -26.95 -26.36
N ALA A 267 8.19 -26.78 -27.68
CA ALA A 267 7.14 -26.18 -28.51
C ALA A 267 5.76 -26.82 -28.32
N GLU A 268 5.70 -28.16 -28.33
CA GLU A 268 4.45 -28.90 -28.12
C GLU A 268 3.88 -28.69 -26.70
N LEU A 269 4.75 -28.75 -25.68
CA LEU A 269 4.37 -28.53 -24.28
C LEU A 269 3.88 -27.10 -24.05
N THR A 270 4.56 -26.11 -24.62
CA THR A 270 4.19 -24.70 -24.54
C THR A 270 2.88 -24.42 -25.26
N ALA A 271 2.68 -24.99 -26.44
CA ALA A 271 1.42 -24.90 -27.17
C ALA A 271 0.26 -25.51 -26.35
N ARG A 272 0.47 -26.71 -25.79
CA ARG A 272 -0.52 -27.38 -24.94
C ARG A 272 -0.83 -26.59 -23.67
N SER A 273 0.18 -26.01 -23.02
CA SER A 273 0.00 -25.14 -21.85
C SER A 273 -0.86 -23.92 -22.18
N SER A 274 -0.60 -23.27 -23.31
CA SER A 274 -1.38 -22.12 -23.80
C SER A 274 -2.86 -22.50 -24.05
N THR A 275 -3.11 -23.66 -24.68
CA THR A 275 -4.48 -24.16 -24.90
C THR A 275 -5.20 -24.46 -23.59
N LEU A 276 -4.54 -25.11 -22.63
CA LEU A 276 -5.11 -25.39 -21.31
C LEU A 276 -5.40 -24.13 -20.52
N GLU A 277 -4.54 -23.11 -20.63
CA GLU A 277 -4.75 -21.80 -20.00
C GLU A 277 -5.97 -21.07 -20.58
N GLN A 278 -6.16 -21.12 -21.91
CA GLN A 278 -7.38 -20.61 -22.54
C GLN A 278 -8.62 -21.37 -22.05
N GLU A 279 -8.57 -22.70 -22.03
CA GLU A 279 -9.67 -23.53 -21.51
C GLU A 279 -9.96 -23.22 -20.03
N ARG A 280 -8.93 -22.98 -19.20
CA ARG A 280 -9.10 -22.59 -17.79
C ARG A 280 -9.87 -21.28 -17.65
N ILE A 281 -9.54 -20.27 -18.47
CA ILE A 281 -10.22 -18.97 -18.47
C ILE A 281 -11.70 -19.15 -18.84
N GLU A 282 -11.97 -19.89 -19.92
CA GLU A 282 -13.34 -20.19 -20.38
C GLU A 282 -14.15 -20.91 -19.30
N LYS A 283 -13.59 -21.98 -18.70
CA LYS A 283 -14.25 -22.75 -17.63
C LYS A 283 -14.44 -21.95 -16.34
N THR A 284 -13.53 -21.02 -16.03
CA THR A 284 -13.71 -20.10 -14.89
C THR A 284 -14.90 -19.17 -15.12
N GLY A 285 -15.03 -18.62 -16.34
CA GLY A 285 -16.19 -17.84 -16.73
C GLY A 285 -17.49 -18.65 -16.67
N GLU A 286 -17.46 -19.90 -17.15
CA GLU A 286 -18.60 -20.82 -17.07
C GLU A 286 -19.01 -21.10 -15.62
N SER A 287 -18.04 -21.38 -14.73
CA SER A 287 -18.29 -21.60 -13.30
C SER A 287 -18.97 -20.41 -12.64
N LEU A 288 -18.46 -19.19 -12.88
CA LEU A 288 -19.05 -17.96 -12.34
C LEU A 288 -20.48 -17.75 -12.85
N ASN A 289 -20.72 -18.01 -14.14
CA ASN A 289 -22.05 -17.91 -14.72
C ASN A 289 -23.02 -18.93 -14.11
N VAL A 290 -22.60 -20.19 -13.93
CA VAL A 290 -23.43 -21.21 -13.29
C VAL A 290 -23.72 -20.87 -11.83
N GLN A 291 -22.73 -20.37 -11.08
CA GLN A 291 -22.95 -19.89 -9.70
C GLN A 291 -23.93 -18.73 -9.64
N ARG A 292 -23.83 -17.76 -10.56
CA ARG A 292 -24.79 -16.67 -10.71
C ARG A 292 -26.21 -17.22 -10.95
N LEU A 293 -26.37 -18.18 -11.84
CA LEU A 293 -27.67 -18.80 -12.13
C LEU A 293 -28.26 -19.56 -10.94
N ILE A 294 -27.43 -20.26 -10.17
CA ILE A 294 -27.84 -20.92 -8.92
C ILE A 294 -28.37 -19.87 -7.93
N ALA A 295 -27.64 -18.77 -7.73
CA ALA A 295 -28.06 -17.70 -6.83
C ALA A 295 -29.36 -17.02 -7.29
N ILE A 296 -29.54 -16.81 -8.60
CA ILE A 296 -30.79 -16.30 -9.19
C ILE A 296 -31.95 -17.27 -8.91
N TYR A 297 -31.72 -18.58 -9.10
CA TYR A 297 -32.73 -19.60 -8.85
C TYR A 297 -33.17 -19.61 -7.38
N GLU A 298 -32.21 -19.69 -6.46
CA GLU A 298 -32.47 -19.72 -5.01
C GLU A 298 -33.21 -18.46 -4.55
N TRP A 299 -32.78 -17.27 -5.00
CA TRP A 299 -33.50 -16.02 -4.71
C TRP A 299 -34.92 -16.02 -5.29
N ALA A 300 -35.11 -16.43 -6.54
CA ALA A 300 -36.42 -16.43 -7.20
C ALA A 300 -37.43 -17.36 -6.51
N THR A 301 -36.98 -18.41 -5.81
CA THR A 301 -37.89 -19.31 -5.07
C THR A 301 -38.56 -18.65 -3.87
N GLU A 302 -37.89 -17.70 -3.20
CA GLU A 302 -38.39 -17.04 -1.99
C GLU A 302 -38.90 -15.60 -2.27
N ALA A 303 -38.38 -14.97 -3.33
CA ALA A 303 -38.62 -13.56 -3.64
C ALA A 303 -40.09 -13.17 -3.79
N ALA A 304 -40.96 -14.04 -4.30
CA ALA A 304 -42.38 -13.72 -4.45
C ALA A 304 -43.03 -13.34 -3.12
N SER A 305 -42.83 -14.18 -2.09
CA SER A 305 -43.40 -13.95 -0.77
C SER A 305 -42.82 -12.71 -0.10
N ASP A 306 -41.52 -12.48 -0.28
CA ASP A 306 -40.82 -11.32 0.28
C ASP A 306 -41.25 -10.01 -0.38
N LEU A 307 -41.49 -10.01 -1.70
CA LEU A 307 -42.01 -8.85 -2.44
C LEU A 307 -43.44 -8.51 -2.03
N ASP A 308 -44.29 -9.52 -1.82
CA ASP A 308 -45.65 -9.33 -1.33
C ASP A 308 -45.63 -8.75 0.10
N ARG A 309 -44.81 -9.30 0.99
CA ARG A 309 -44.63 -8.78 2.36
C ARG A 309 -44.14 -7.34 2.34
N ALA A 310 -43.18 -7.02 1.46
CA ALA A 310 -42.67 -5.66 1.35
C ALA A 310 -43.70 -4.68 0.76
N SER A 311 -44.59 -5.14 -0.12
CA SER A 311 -45.74 -4.36 -0.59
C SER A 311 -46.70 -4.04 0.55
N ILE A 312 -47.05 -5.02 1.38
CA ILE A 312 -47.90 -4.83 2.56
C ILE A 312 -47.24 -3.85 3.55
N ASN A 313 -45.93 -3.98 3.77
CA ASN A 313 -45.19 -3.06 4.64
C ASN A 313 -45.18 -1.63 4.08
N LEU A 314 -45.09 -1.46 2.75
CA LEU A 314 -45.19 -0.15 2.12
C LEU A 314 -46.56 0.49 2.39
N ASP A 315 -47.64 -0.27 2.22
CA ASP A 315 -49.00 0.22 2.49
C ASP A 315 -49.16 0.60 3.97
N SER A 316 -48.59 -0.19 4.88
CA SER A 316 -48.57 0.13 6.32
C SER A 316 -47.78 1.40 6.63
N VAL A 317 -46.62 1.60 6.01
CA VAL A 317 -45.82 2.83 6.17
C VAL A 317 -46.58 4.04 5.65
N GLN A 318 -47.21 3.94 4.47
CA GLN A 318 -48.02 5.01 3.90
C GLN A 318 -49.22 5.37 4.80
N SER A 319 -49.84 4.38 5.43
CA SER A 319 -50.92 4.60 6.40
C SER A 319 -50.42 5.33 7.65
N LEU A 320 -49.27 4.93 8.22
CA LEU A 320 -48.66 5.63 9.36
C LEU A 320 -48.24 7.06 9.02
N GLU A 321 -47.67 7.28 7.83
CA GLU A 321 -47.32 8.62 7.33
C GLU A 321 -48.56 9.50 7.12
N ALA A 322 -49.69 8.93 6.70
CA ALA A 322 -50.96 9.64 6.62
C ALA A 322 -51.49 10.01 8.01
N GLY A 323 -51.51 9.06 8.96
CA GLY A 323 -51.91 9.32 10.34
C GLY A 323 -51.04 10.38 11.03
N ALA A 324 -49.72 10.34 10.82
CA ALA A 324 -48.80 11.36 11.33
C ALA A 324 -49.10 12.76 10.74
N ARG A 325 -49.42 12.84 9.45
CA ARG A 325 -49.84 14.10 8.80
C ARG A 325 -51.15 14.62 9.40
N GLU A 326 -52.12 13.75 9.66
CA GLU A 326 -53.39 14.12 10.29
C GLU A 326 -53.19 14.61 11.73
N SER A 327 -52.43 13.88 12.56
CA SER A 327 -52.10 14.31 13.93
C SER A 327 -51.40 15.67 13.93
N ARG A 328 -50.44 15.87 13.02
CA ARG A 328 -49.73 17.14 12.88
C ARG A 328 -50.67 18.28 12.48
N ALA A 329 -51.56 18.06 11.51
CA ALA A 329 -52.53 19.06 11.09
C ALA A 329 -53.49 19.43 12.24
N ALA A 330 -53.90 18.45 13.05
CA ALA A 330 -54.72 18.68 14.25
C ALA A 330 -53.97 19.52 15.30
N PHE A 331 -52.70 19.19 15.58
CA PHE A 331 -51.85 19.95 16.49
C PHE A 331 -51.61 21.38 16.00
N GLU A 332 -51.27 21.56 14.73
CA GLU A 332 -51.05 22.88 14.12
C GLU A 332 -52.32 23.74 14.16
N ASN A 333 -53.50 23.15 13.97
CA ASN A 333 -54.76 23.86 14.12
C ASN A 333 -55.03 24.29 15.57
N LEU A 334 -54.82 23.42 16.56
CA LEU A 334 -54.94 23.78 17.97
C LEU A 334 -53.94 24.87 18.37
N ARG A 335 -52.71 24.78 17.87
CA ARG A 335 -51.62 25.72 18.17
C ARG A 335 -51.93 27.15 17.68
N LYS A 336 -52.73 27.34 16.64
CA LYS A 336 -53.14 28.68 16.17
C LYS A 336 -53.85 29.50 17.26
N ASP A 337 -54.62 28.83 18.11
CA ASP A 337 -55.36 29.49 19.20
C ASP A 337 -54.53 29.71 20.47
N GLU A 338 -53.30 29.18 20.53
CA GLU A 338 -52.43 29.23 21.71
C GLU A 338 -52.17 30.67 22.20
N SER A 339 -51.88 31.58 21.28
CA SER A 339 -51.64 32.99 21.64
C SER A 339 -52.88 33.66 22.22
N ARG A 340 -54.07 33.29 21.73
CA ARG A 340 -55.35 33.83 22.21
C ARG A 340 -55.62 33.35 23.63
N TRP A 341 -55.52 32.05 23.88
CA TRP A 341 -55.75 31.47 25.21
C TRP A 341 -54.74 31.96 26.25
N ARG A 342 -53.46 32.13 25.88
CA ARG A 342 -52.45 32.75 26.77
C ARG A 342 -52.82 34.19 27.14
N GLY A 343 -53.30 34.99 26.19
CA GLY A 343 -53.75 36.36 26.43
C GLY A 343 -54.90 36.42 27.44
N ILE A 344 -55.91 35.56 27.26
CA ILE A 344 -57.08 35.45 28.15
C ILE A 344 -56.65 34.97 29.56
N ALA A 345 -55.74 33.99 29.64
CA ALA A 345 -55.22 33.51 30.92
C ALA A 345 -54.50 34.62 31.70
N ASN A 346 -53.64 35.41 31.04
CA ASN A 346 -52.95 36.53 31.67
C ASN A 346 -53.92 37.58 32.22
N GLU A 347 -54.97 37.92 31.45
CA GLU A 347 -56.01 38.84 31.88
C GLU A 347 -56.76 38.29 33.11
N ALA A 348 -57.14 37.00 33.09
CA ALA A 348 -57.82 36.35 34.21
C ALA A 348 -56.98 36.34 35.50
N VAL A 349 -55.66 36.08 35.41
CA VAL A 349 -54.74 36.14 36.57
C VAL A 349 -54.72 37.55 37.18
N LEU A 350 -54.61 38.59 36.35
CA LEU A 350 -54.59 39.98 36.82
C LEU A 350 -55.89 40.36 37.53
N VAL A 351 -57.05 39.95 36.98
CA VAL A 351 -58.36 40.22 37.59
C VAL A 351 -58.54 39.43 38.88
N LYS A 352 -58.04 38.19 38.95
CA LYS A 352 -58.06 37.40 40.19
C LYS A 352 -57.23 38.04 41.30
N GLN A 353 -56.04 38.57 40.98
CA GLN A 353 -55.23 39.34 41.94
C GLN A 353 -55.98 40.60 42.41
N LEU A 354 -56.63 41.31 41.48
CA LEU A 354 -57.42 42.49 41.79
C LEU A 354 -58.61 42.18 42.72
N ALA A 355 -59.24 41.01 42.57
CA ALA A 355 -60.33 40.57 43.44
C ALA A 355 -59.87 40.28 44.87
N LEU A 356 -58.65 39.74 45.06
CA LEU A 356 -58.03 39.58 46.38
C LEU A 356 -57.76 40.94 47.03
N ASP A 357 -57.22 41.89 46.25
CA ASP A 357 -57.01 43.28 46.65
C ASP A 357 -58.30 43.95 47.13
N VAL A 358 -59.44 43.72 46.44
CA VAL A 358 -60.76 44.25 46.81
C VAL A 358 -61.16 43.81 48.21
N ASN A 359 -60.94 42.54 48.57
CA ASN A 359 -61.25 42.05 49.90
C ASN A 359 -60.39 42.75 50.97
N GLY A 360 -59.11 42.94 50.70
CA GLY A 360 -58.21 43.71 51.58
C GLY A 360 -58.63 45.18 51.74
N VAL A 361 -58.98 45.85 50.64
CA VAL A 361 -59.44 47.26 50.65
C VAL A 361 -60.76 47.41 51.40
N ARG A 362 -61.70 46.45 51.26
CA ARG A 362 -62.96 46.45 52.04
C ARG A 362 -62.72 46.32 53.54
N ALA A 363 -61.79 45.45 53.95
CA ALA A 363 -61.43 45.30 55.37
C ALA A 363 -60.82 46.58 55.95
N LEU A 364 -59.94 47.25 55.20
CA LEU A 364 -59.37 48.55 55.58
C LEU A 364 -60.44 49.64 55.67
N LEU A 365 -61.37 49.69 54.71
CA LEU A 365 -62.50 50.62 54.77
C LEU A 365 -63.38 50.38 55.99
N ALA A 366 -63.72 49.13 56.31
CA ALA A 366 -64.49 48.80 57.51
C ALA A 366 -63.78 49.28 58.79
N THR A 367 -62.48 49.06 58.88
CA THR A 367 -61.63 49.54 59.98
C THR A 367 -61.66 51.06 60.08
N ASN A 368 -61.44 51.77 58.96
CA ASN A 368 -61.48 53.24 58.95
C ASN A 368 -62.86 53.80 59.30
N THR A 369 -63.93 53.09 58.94
CA THR A 369 -65.30 53.49 59.29
C THR A 369 -65.52 53.41 60.80
N GLN A 370 -65.01 52.34 61.44
CA GLN A 370 -65.04 52.19 62.89
C GLN A 370 -64.17 53.25 63.59
N THR A 371 -62.94 53.47 63.11
CA THR A 371 -62.04 54.52 63.63
C THR A 371 -62.66 55.90 63.50
N ALA A 372 -63.34 56.21 62.39
CA ALA A 372 -64.03 57.47 62.20
C ALA A 372 -65.23 57.64 63.17
N ALA A 373 -65.94 56.55 63.49
CA ALA A 373 -67.00 56.56 64.49
C ALA A 373 -66.46 56.86 65.91
N ASP A 374 -65.36 56.21 66.29
CA ASP A 374 -64.70 56.46 67.58
C ASP A 374 -64.16 57.89 67.67
N ILE A 375 -63.54 58.40 66.60
CA ILE A 375 -63.08 59.79 66.52
C ILE A 375 -64.26 60.74 66.63
N ASN A 376 -65.40 60.48 65.99
CA ASN A 376 -66.60 61.31 66.12
C ASN A 376 -67.11 61.36 67.56
N GLN A 377 -67.12 60.23 68.28
CA GLN A 377 -67.47 60.23 69.71
C GLN A 377 -66.50 61.09 70.53
N LYS A 378 -65.19 61.00 70.23
CA LYS A 378 -64.16 61.86 70.86
C LYS A 378 -64.37 63.34 70.53
N VAL A 379 -64.75 63.70 69.30
CA VAL A 379 -65.09 65.08 68.91
C VAL A 379 -66.27 65.58 69.72
N VAL A 380 -67.38 64.83 69.79
CA VAL A 380 -68.58 65.22 70.55
C VAL A 380 -68.26 65.38 72.05
N ALA A 381 -67.45 64.48 72.62
CA ALA A 381 -67.00 64.59 74.00
C ALA A 381 -66.11 65.83 74.21
N ALA A 382 -65.13 66.07 73.33
CA ALA A 382 -64.23 67.22 73.38
C ALA A 382 -64.97 68.56 73.21
N GLU A 383 -65.97 68.64 72.31
CA GLU A 383 -66.85 69.80 72.14
C GLU A 383 -67.66 70.08 73.39
N LYS A 384 -68.21 69.04 74.02
CA LYS A 384 -68.93 69.17 75.29
C LYS A 384 -68.02 69.71 76.39
N HIS A 385 -66.82 69.15 76.54
CA HIS A 385 -65.83 69.62 77.52
C HIS A 385 -65.35 71.04 77.23
N LEU A 386 -65.18 71.42 75.97
CA LEU A 386 -64.84 72.79 75.57
C LEU A 386 -65.97 73.76 75.92
N THR A 387 -67.22 73.41 75.59
CA THR A 387 -68.42 74.22 75.90
C THR A 387 -68.57 74.42 77.41
N GLU A 388 -68.31 73.38 78.20
CA GLU A 388 -68.35 73.43 79.66
C GLU A 388 -67.21 74.30 80.23
N ALA A 389 -66.00 74.19 79.68
CA ALA A 389 -64.86 75.04 80.03
C ALA A 389 -65.09 76.52 79.66
N GLU A 390 -65.71 76.79 78.50
CA GLU A 390 -66.09 78.13 78.04
C GLU A 390 -67.20 78.73 78.93
N ARG A 391 -68.22 77.96 79.32
CA ARG A 391 -69.24 78.41 80.27
C ARG A 391 -68.65 78.78 81.64
N LEU A 392 -67.71 77.97 82.14
CA LEU A 392 -66.99 78.24 83.39
C LEU A 392 -66.10 79.49 83.26
N TYR A 393 -65.43 79.68 82.12
CA TYR A 393 -64.68 80.89 81.81
C TYR A 393 -65.57 82.15 81.83
N THR A 394 -66.71 82.13 81.12
CA THR A 394 -67.63 83.28 81.05
C THR A 394 -68.20 83.64 82.43
N ARG A 395 -68.55 82.64 83.24
CA ARG A 395 -68.99 82.85 84.64
C ARG A 395 -67.88 83.41 85.54
N SER A 396 -66.64 82.96 85.34
CA SER A 396 -65.47 83.44 86.08
C SER A 396 -65.07 84.88 85.69
N ALA A 397 -65.18 85.23 84.41
CA ALA A 397 -64.82 86.55 83.88
C ALA A 397 -65.82 87.65 84.30
N ALA A 398 -67.10 87.30 84.47
CA ALA A 398 -68.16 88.23 84.88
C ALA A 398 -68.26 88.43 86.41
N ALA A 399 -67.43 87.76 87.22
CA ALA A 399 -67.50 87.79 88.69
C ALA A 399 -66.39 88.65 89.33
N ASN A 400 -66.81 89.61 90.16
CA ASN A 400 -65.92 90.49 90.93
C ASN A 400 -65.15 89.69 92.01
N GLY A 401 -63.98 90.19 92.46
CA GLY A 401 -62.99 89.43 93.23
C GLY A 401 -63.51 88.71 94.50
N LEU A 402 -64.43 89.31 95.24
CA LEU A 402 -65.07 88.73 96.43
C LEU A 402 -66.07 87.60 96.07
N THR A 403 -66.85 87.77 95.02
CA THR A 403 -67.87 86.81 94.57
C THR A 403 -67.27 85.53 93.98
N ARG A 404 -66.03 85.61 93.47
CA ARG A 404 -65.28 84.51 92.87
C ARG A 404 -64.78 83.51 93.91
N LEU A 405 -64.26 84.00 95.04
CA LEU A 405 -63.78 83.20 96.18
C LEU A 405 -64.94 82.48 96.90
N TRP A 406 -66.08 83.15 97.07
CA TRP A 406 -67.25 82.59 97.78
C TRP A 406 -67.94 81.44 97.02
N LYS A 407 -67.89 81.44 95.68
CA LYS A 407 -68.46 80.39 94.83
C LYS A 407 -67.45 79.33 94.35
N GLY A 408 -66.21 79.39 94.84
CA GLY A 408 -65.13 78.47 94.44
C GLY A 408 -64.80 78.52 92.95
N LEU A 409 -64.92 79.68 92.30
CA LEU A 409 -64.69 79.82 90.86
C LEU A 409 -63.19 80.06 90.55
N PRO A 410 -62.62 79.38 89.53
CA PRO A 410 -61.19 79.49 89.20
C PRO A 410 -60.78 80.89 88.69
N LYS A 411 -59.47 81.18 88.59
CA LYS A 411 -58.99 82.47 88.04
C LYS A 411 -59.20 82.53 86.52
N PRO A 412 -59.65 83.67 85.95
CA PRO A 412 -59.90 83.80 84.50
C PRO A 412 -58.69 83.44 83.63
N GLU A 413 -57.48 83.84 84.02
CA GLU A 413 -56.24 83.56 83.27
C GLU A 413 -55.91 82.05 83.21
N GLN A 414 -56.09 81.33 84.32
CA GLN A 414 -55.88 79.87 84.37
C GLN A 414 -56.97 79.12 83.59
N GLN A 415 -58.22 79.60 83.66
CA GLN A 415 -59.31 78.99 82.91
C GLN A 415 -59.21 79.27 81.40
N GLN A 416 -58.69 80.43 80.98
CA GLN A 416 -58.39 80.73 79.58
C GLN A 416 -57.33 79.78 79.01
N ALA A 417 -56.31 79.41 79.79
CA ALA A 417 -55.31 78.42 79.38
C ALA A 417 -55.94 77.03 79.17
N ILE A 418 -56.90 76.63 80.01
CA ILE A 418 -57.67 75.38 79.85
C ILE A 418 -58.54 75.44 78.59
N VAL A 419 -59.26 76.54 78.35
CA VAL A 419 -60.06 76.71 77.12
C VAL A 419 -59.17 76.64 75.87
N ASN A 420 -58.01 77.31 75.87
CA ASN A 420 -57.07 77.27 74.77
C ASN A 420 -56.49 75.86 74.55
N SER A 421 -56.16 75.13 75.62
CA SER A 421 -55.73 73.73 75.55
C SER A 421 -56.82 72.81 74.99
N ARG A 422 -58.06 72.92 75.47
CA ARG A 422 -59.20 72.14 74.97
C ARG A 422 -59.53 72.47 73.51
N ARG A 423 -59.37 73.72 73.10
CA ARG A 423 -59.51 74.13 71.69
C ARG A 423 -58.40 73.52 70.83
N SER A 424 -57.16 73.46 71.33
CA SER A 424 -56.04 72.78 70.65
C SER A 424 -56.29 71.27 70.52
N ASP A 425 -56.75 70.60 71.58
CA ASP A 425 -57.10 69.17 71.56
C ASP A 425 -58.21 68.88 70.53
N LEU A 426 -59.23 69.74 70.47
CA LEU A 426 -60.31 69.62 69.50
C LEU A 426 -59.77 69.75 68.06
N VAL A 427 -58.88 70.71 67.81
CA VAL A 427 -58.23 70.89 66.49
C VAL A 427 -57.39 69.66 66.12
N SER A 428 -56.66 69.05 67.05
CA SER A 428 -55.89 67.83 66.76
C SER A 428 -56.79 66.64 66.42
N ILE A 429 -57.91 66.46 67.13
CA ILE A 429 -58.89 65.40 66.84
C ILE A 429 -59.56 65.65 65.48
N TRP A 430 -59.86 66.91 65.13
CA TRP A 430 -60.40 67.29 63.82
C TRP A 430 -59.44 67.04 62.66
N ARG A 431 -58.12 67.22 62.87
CA ARG A 431 -57.09 66.85 61.88
C ARG A 431 -57.03 65.34 61.67
N GLU A 432 -57.09 64.57 62.76
CA GLU A 432 -57.11 63.11 62.70
C GLU A 432 -58.37 62.60 61.96
N ARG A 433 -59.55 63.17 62.27
CA ARG A 433 -60.81 62.91 61.56
C ARG A 433 -60.68 63.18 60.06
N SER A 434 -60.15 64.35 59.69
CA SER A 434 -59.98 64.74 58.29
C SER A 434 -59.06 63.78 57.55
N ARG A 435 -57.98 63.31 58.21
CA ARG A 435 -57.05 62.33 57.63
C ARG A 435 -57.75 60.99 57.34
N VAL A 436 -58.51 60.44 58.30
CA VAL A 436 -59.23 59.17 58.13
C VAL A 436 -60.32 59.26 57.05
N ILE A 437 -61.01 60.40 56.96
CA ILE A 437 -62.02 60.65 55.92
C ILE A 437 -61.36 60.70 54.54
N GLU A 438 -60.24 61.41 54.40
CA GLU A 438 -59.53 61.53 53.12
C GLU A 438 -58.94 60.19 52.67
N GLU A 439 -58.37 59.42 53.60
CA GLU A 439 -57.90 58.06 53.34
C GLU A 439 -59.04 57.11 52.92
N SER A 440 -60.20 57.21 53.59
CA SER A 440 -61.40 56.44 53.22
C SER A 440 -61.91 56.79 51.81
N LYS A 441 -61.91 58.07 51.43
CA LYS A 441 -62.26 58.49 50.06
C LYS A 441 -61.31 57.89 49.01
N ARG A 442 -60.00 57.90 49.27
CA ARG A 442 -59.01 57.29 48.36
C ARG A 442 -59.23 55.79 48.21
N LEU A 443 -59.48 55.09 49.30
CA LEU A 443 -59.77 53.66 49.29
C LEU A 443 -61.10 53.34 48.57
N GLN A 444 -62.13 54.18 48.72
CA GLN A 444 -63.39 54.04 47.99
C GLN A 444 -63.22 54.20 46.47
N ILE A 445 -62.41 55.17 46.03
CA ILE A 445 -62.10 55.35 44.60
C ILE A 445 -61.35 54.12 44.06
N ARG A 446 -60.33 53.63 44.79
CA ARG A 446 -59.60 52.40 44.41
C ARG A 446 -60.52 51.18 44.35
N LEU A 447 -61.44 51.05 45.30
CA LEU A 447 -62.43 49.97 45.34
C LEU A 447 -63.39 50.04 44.14
N ALA A 448 -63.92 51.22 43.83
CA ALA A 448 -64.82 51.42 42.70
C ALA A 448 -64.12 51.11 41.36
N ASP A 449 -62.86 51.51 41.21
CA ASP A 449 -62.08 51.19 40.02
C ASP A 449 -61.80 49.69 39.87
N ALA A 450 -61.42 49.03 40.97
CA ALA A 450 -61.18 47.60 40.99
C ALA A 450 -62.45 46.78 40.65
N LEU A 451 -63.59 47.15 41.24
CA LEU A 451 -64.88 46.51 40.95
C LEU A 451 -65.32 46.71 39.49
N ARG A 452 -65.10 47.90 38.91
CA ARG A 452 -65.39 48.14 37.49
C ARG A 452 -64.57 47.24 36.57
N ARG A 453 -63.28 47.03 36.85
CA ARG A 453 -62.40 46.16 36.03
C ARG A 453 -62.77 44.69 36.16
N ILE A 454 -63.16 44.24 37.36
CA ILE A 454 -63.67 42.88 37.59
C ILE A 454 -64.99 42.66 36.83
N GLU A 455 -65.91 43.63 36.89
CA GLU A 455 -67.18 43.55 36.17
C GLU A 455 -66.97 43.59 34.65
N ALA A 456 -66.06 44.43 34.15
CA ALA A 456 -65.70 44.48 32.74
C ALA A 456 -65.19 43.11 32.25
N PHE A 457 -64.31 42.45 33.00
CA PHE A 457 -63.85 41.09 32.68
C PHE A 457 -65.02 40.09 32.62
N ARG A 458 -65.93 40.14 33.59
CA ARG A 458 -67.12 39.28 33.64
C ARG A 458 -68.06 39.52 32.46
N THR A 459 -68.22 40.77 32.01
CA THR A 459 -69.04 41.07 30.83
C THR A 459 -68.41 40.59 29.53
N THR A 460 -67.08 40.71 29.38
CA THR A 460 -66.35 40.28 28.19
C THR A 460 -66.34 38.76 28.05
N HIS A 461 -65.99 38.04 29.13
CA HIS A 461 -65.76 36.59 29.09
C HIS A 461 -66.94 35.76 29.59
N ARG A 462 -67.97 36.38 30.21
CA ARG A 462 -69.19 35.75 30.75
C ARG A 462 -68.98 34.72 31.88
N PHE A 463 -67.74 34.45 32.26
CA PHE A 463 -67.36 33.51 33.31
C PHE A 463 -66.49 34.18 34.38
N SER A 464 -66.36 33.53 35.52
CA SER A 464 -65.43 33.97 36.57
C SER A 464 -63.97 33.75 36.16
N PRO A 465 -63.01 34.52 36.72
CA PRO A 465 -61.59 34.30 36.45
C PRO A 465 -61.12 32.86 36.72
N ASP A 466 -61.68 32.19 37.73
CA ASP A 466 -61.32 30.81 38.08
C ASP A 466 -61.82 29.79 37.03
N GLU A 467 -63.04 29.97 36.52
CA GLU A 467 -63.57 29.14 35.43
C GLU A 467 -62.77 29.33 34.14
N VAL A 468 -62.42 30.57 33.80
CA VAL A 468 -61.58 30.88 32.64
C VAL A 468 -60.20 30.25 32.77
N LEU A 469 -59.56 30.33 33.95
CA LEU A 469 -58.27 29.70 34.20
C LEU A 469 -58.34 28.16 34.11
N ALA A 470 -59.43 27.55 34.59
CA ALA A 470 -59.65 26.11 34.45
C ALA A 470 -59.77 25.69 32.98
N TRP A 471 -60.43 26.50 32.14
CA TRP A 471 -60.53 26.25 30.70
C TRP A 471 -59.19 26.43 29.98
N CYS A 472 -58.42 27.47 30.32
CA CYS A 472 -57.07 27.67 29.81
C CYS A 472 -56.14 26.49 30.17
N PHE A 473 -56.28 25.95 31.39
CA PHE A 473 -55.53 24.78 31.82
C PHE A 473 -55.94 23.51 31.05
N ALA A 474 -57.24 23.29 30.84
CA ALA A 474 -57.74 22.18 30.02
C ALA A 474 -57.23 22.28 28.57
N PHE A 475 -57.19 23.49 28.00
CA PHE A 475 -56.62 23.73 26.68
C PHE A 475 -55.11 23.42 26.64
N ASP A 476 -54.31 23.85 27.63
CA ASP A 476 -52.87 23.53 27.70
C ASP A 476 -52.65 22.01 27.78
N GLN A 477 -53.46 21.29 28.56
CA GLN A 477 -53.41 19.82 28.60
C GLN A 477 -53.75 19.19 27.25
N GLN A 478 -54.78 19.67 26.57
CA GLN A 478 -55.16 19.19 25.24
C GLN A 478 -54.05 19.45 24.21
N LEU A 479 -53.43 20.63 24.26
CA LEU A 479 -52.32 21.00 23.37
C LEU A 479 -51.09 20.10 23.59
N ARG A 480 -50.73 19.83 24.85
CA ARG A 480 -49.64 18.89 25.19
C ARG A 480 -49.92 17.48 24.70
N LYS A 481 -51.13 16.97 24.97
CA LYS A 481 -51.54 15.64 24.53
C LYS A 481 -51.47 15.51 23.00
N SER A 482 -51.98 16.50 22.27
CA SER A 482 -51.93 16.52 20.80
C SER A 482 -50.48 16.62 20.28
N LYS A 483 -49.61 17.34 20.97
CA LYS A 483 -48.17 17.38 20.66
C LYS A 483 -47.52 16.01 20.83
N ASP A 484 -47.73 15.37 21.97
CA ASP A 484 -47.14 14.06 22.29
C ASP A 484 -47.63 12.98 21.30
N GLU A 485 -48.93 13.00 20.95
CA GLU A 485 -49.52 12.13 19.92
C GLU A 485 -48.88 12.36 18.54
N THR A 486 -48.62 13.62 18.16
CA THR A 486 -47.95 13.97 16.90
C THR A 486 -46.51 13.47 16.87
N GLU A 487 -45.76 13.69 17.95
CA GLU A 487 -44.36 13.23 18.06
C GLU A 487 -44.27 11.70 17.99
N LEU A 488 -45.19 11.00 18.65
CA LEU A 488 -45.25 9.53 18.64
C LEU A 488 -45.61 8.98 17.25
N SER A 489 -46.63 9.53 16.59
CA SER A 489 -47.05 9.13 15.25
C SER A 489 -45.97 9.42 14.20
N GLU A 490 -45.34 10.60 14.24
CA GLU A 490 -44.23 10.92 13.33
C GLU A 490 -43.02 10.01 13.55
N ARG A 491 -42.70 9.68 14.82
CA ARG A 491 -41.60 8.76 15.13
C ARG A 491 -41.87 7.35 14.60
N ALA A 492 -43.07 6.81 14.84
CA ALA A 492 -43.46 5.50 14.35
C ALA A 492 -43.41 5.42 12.82
N ALA A 493 -43.89 6.45 12.11
CA ALA A 493 -43.82 6.53 10.66
C ALA A 493 -42.36 6.56 10.15
N ARG A 494 -41.50 7.37 10.76
CA ARG A 494 -40.08 7.47 10.37
C ARG A 494 -39.31 6.16 10.61
N GLU A 495 -39.52 5.50 11.75
CA GLU A 495 -38.87 4.23 12.08
C GLU A 495 -39.31 3.12 11.10
N ALA A 496 -40.60 3.04 10.79
CA ALA A 496 -41.14 2.08 9.82
C ALA A 496 -40.61 2.34 8.41
N HIS A 497 -40.58 3.61 7.97
CA HIS A 497 -40.03 4.02 6.67
C HIS A 497 -38.55 3.64 6.54
N ALA A 498 -37.73 3.99 7.55
CA ALA A 498 -36.30 3.70 7.54
C ALA A 498 -36.00 2.19 7.50
N THR A 499 -36.78 1.38 8.21
CA THR A 499 -36.63 -0.09 8.24
C THR A 499 -36.93 -0.71 6.87
N LEU A 500 -38.01 -0.26 6.22
CA LEU A 500 -38.39 -0.73 4.89
C LEU A 500 -37.37 -0.29 3.84
N ASP A 501 -36.98 0.99 3.85
CA ASP A 501 -35.99 1.55 2.93
C ASP A 501 -34.64 0.81 3.02
N PHE A 502 -34.14 0.55 4.23
CA PHE A 502 -32.91 -0.21 4.45
C PHE A 502 -32.97 -1.62 3.85
N SER A 503 -34.08 -2.33 4.08
CA SER A 503 -34.28 -3.69 3.57
C SER A 503 -34.32 -3.72 2.04
N LEU A 504 -35.10 -2.82 1.44
CA LEU A 504 -35.24 -2.72 -0.01
C LEU A 504 -33.93 -2.34 -0.70
N ARG A 505 -33.16 -1.39 -0.13
CA ARG A 505 -31.83 -1.04 -0.66
C ARG A 505 -30.88 -2.23 -0.64
N GLY A 506 -30.90 -3.04 0.42
CA GLY A 506 -30.12 -4.27 0.52
C GLY A 506 -30.44 -5.24 -0.62
N TRP A 507 -31.74 -5.44 -0.90
CA TRP A 507 -32.20 -6.32 -1.97
C TRP A 507 -31.86 -5.80 -3.36
N VAL A 508 -32.03 -4.49 -3.62
CA VAL A 508 -31.67 -3.87 -4.91
C VAL A 508 -30.17 -4.04 -5.18
N LYS A 509 -29.34 -3.81 -4.15
CA LYS A 509 -27.89 -4.02 -4.25
C LYS A 509 -27.53 -5.47 -4.58
N ALA A 510 -28.21 -6.45 -3.99
CA ALA A 510 -27.99 -7.86 -4.27
C ALA A 510 -28.37 -8.21 -5.72
N LEU A 511 -29.53 -7.75 -6.21
CA LEU A 511 -29.94 -7.95 -7.60
C LEU A 511 -29.01 -7.30 -8.62
N ARG A 512 -28.41 -6.16 -8.28
CA ARG A 512 -27.40 -5.52 -9.12
C ARG A 512 -26.15 -6.39 -9.31
N VAL A 513 -25.69 -7.05 -8.25
CA VAL A 513 -24.56 -8.02 -8.35
C VAL A 513 -24.92 -9.19 -9.26
N LEU A 514 -26.19 -9.60 -9.26
CA LEU A 514 -26.71 -10.63 -10.17
C LEU A 514 -27.02 -10.10 -11.59
N GLY A 515 -26.83 -8.81 -11.86
CA GLY A 515 -27.12 -8.19 -13.17
C GLY A 515 -28.62 -8.09 -13.48
N LEU A 516 -29.48 -8.15 -12.47
CA LEU A 516 -30.94 -8.14 -12.63
C LEU A 516 -31.59 -6.77 -12.37
N ALA A 517 -30.87 -5.83 -11.75
CA ALA A 517 -31.36 -4.50 -11.41
C ALA A 517 -30.32 -3.40 -11.71
N GLU A 518 -30.83 -2.19 -11.99
CA GLU A 518 -30.04 -0.96 -12.12
C GLU A 518 -30.05 -0.16 -10.81
N ASP A 519 -29.23 0.88 -10.72
CA ASP A 519 -29.20 1.77 -9.56
C ASP A 519 -30.52 2.55 -9.42
N CYS A 520 -30.99 2.67 -8.18
CA CYS A 520 -32.24 3.35 -7.84
C CYS A 520 -32.03 4.30 -6.66
N ASP A 521 -32.13 5.59 -6.93
CA ASP A 521 -32.09 6.65 -5.91
C ASP A 521 -33.50 7.07 -5.43
N GLY A 522 -34.53 6.32 -5.81
CA GLY A 522 -35.92 6.59 -5.47
C GLY A 522 -36.34 6.11 -4.08
N GLY A 523 -37.54 6.53 -3.63
CA GLY A 523 -38.16 6.03 -2.40
C GLY A 523 -38.61 4.56 -2.50
N ALA A 524 -39.09 4.01 -1.38
CA ALA A 524 -39.46 2.59 -1.24
C ALA A 524 -40.34 2.03 -2.38
N GLY A 525 -41.30 2.82 -2.90
CA GLY A 525 -42.15 2.41 -4.03
C GLY A 525 -41.37 2.17 -5.33
N ASN A 526 -40.39 3.03 -5.65
CA ASN A 526 -39.55 2.86 -6.84
C ASN A 526 -38.63 1.64 -6.69
N MET A 527 -38.05 1.44 -5.51
CA MET A 527 -37.22 0.26 -5.24
C MET A 527 -38.03 -1.02 -5.37
N LEU A 528 -39.28 -1.07 -4.88
CA LEU A 528 -40.16 -2.22 -5.06
C LEU A 528 -40.47 -2.50 -6.54
N ALA A 529 -40.68 -1.48 -7.36
CA ALA A 529 -40.87 -1.65 -8.79
C ALA A 529 -39.61 -2.23 -9.48
N VAL A 530 -38.42 -1.75 -9.12
CA VAL A 530 -37.14 -2.31 -9.61
C VAL A 530 -36.98 -3.77 -9.20
N LEU A 531 -37.28 -4.11 -7.96
CA LEU A 531 -37.19 -5.49 -7.47
C LEU A 531 -38.17 -6.43 -8.16
N ARG A 532 -39.41 -5.99 -8.43
CA ARG A 532 -40.41 -6.77 -9.19
C ARG A 532 -39.95 -7.02 -10.63
N ASN A 533 -39.42 -6.01 -11.31
CA ASN A 533 -38.84 -6.18 -12.64
C ASN A 533 -37.64 -7.16 -12.61
N GLY A 534 -36.78 -7.03 -11.60
CA GLY A 534 -35.68 -7.99 -11.38
C GLY A 534 -36.16 -9.42 -11.13
N TYR A 535 -37.29 -9.60 -10.44
CA TYR A 535 -37.93 -10.89 -10.24
C TYR A 535 -38.45 -11.52 -11.54
N ASP A 536 -39.11 -10.74 -12.39
CA ASP A 536 -39.58 -11.22 -13.69
C ASP A 536 -38.42 -11.63 -14.60
N LYS A 537 -37.32 -10.85 -14.60
CA LYS A 537 -36.08 -11.19 -15.31
C LYS A 537 -35.46 -12.48 -14.77
N ALA A 538 -35.35 -12.61 -13.44
CA ALA A 538 -34.81 -13.80 -12.79
C ALA A 538 -35.57 -15.07 -13.21
N ARG A 539 -36.90 -15.05 -13.10
CA ARG A 539 -37.75 -16.17 -13.52
C ARG A 539 -37.56 -16.55 -14.97
N THR A 540 -37.43 -15.55 -15.85
CA THR A 540 -37.20 -15.78 -17.27
C THR A 540 -35.85 -16.46 -17.50
N GLU A 541 -34.79 -15.98 -16.84
CA GLU A 541 -33.42 -16.50 -16.97
C GLU A 541 -33.26 -17.94 -16.49
N VAL A 542 -34.02 -18.35 -15.45
CA VAL A 542 -33.97 -19.72 -14.89
C VAL A 542 -35.12 -20.64 -15.32
N SER A 543 -36.10 -20.14 -16.09
CA SER A 543 -37.35 -20.86 -16.42
C SER A 543 -37.19 -22.28 -16.98
N ASN A 544 -36.12 -22.53 -17.73
CA ASN A 544 -35.89 -23.79 -18.43
C ASN A 544 -34.77 -24.66 -17.80
N ARG A 545 -34.41 -24.43 -16.54
CA ARG A 545 -33.30 -25.13 -15.88
C ARG A 545 -33.71 -25.62 -14.50
N SER A 546 -33.33 -26.84 -14.14
CA SER A 546 -33.49 -27.30 -12.75
C SER A 546 -32.29 -26.90 -11.88
N LEU A 547 -32.52 -26.72 -10.58
CA LEU A 547 -31.44 -26.41 -9.63
C LEU A 547 -30.40 -27.54 -9.57
N ASP A 548 -30.85 -28.79 -9.69
CA ASP A 548 -29.98 -29.97 -9.71
C ASP A 548 -29.10 -30.03 -10.97
N GLU A 549 -29.65 -29.70 -12.15
CA GLU A 549 -28.85 -29.55 -13.39
C GLU A 549 -27.77 -28.48 -13.26
N LEU A 550 -28.10 -27.32 -12.66
CA LEU A 550 -27.14 -26.25 -12.44
C LEU A 550 -26.03 -26.66 -11.47
N ARG A 551 -26.39 -27.35 -10.37
CA ARG A 551 -25.42 -27.87 -9.40
C ARG A 551 -24.51 -28.94 -10.02
N GLN A 552 -25.07 -29.85 -10.81
CA GLN A 552 -24.30 -30.85 -11.54
C GLN A 552 -23.35 -30.21 -12.55
N THR A 553 -23.81 -29.17 -13.27
CA THR A 553 -22.97 -28.41 -14.20
C THR A 553 -21.81 -27.73 -13.47
N ARG A 554 -22.08 -27.07 -12.34
CA ARG A 554 -21.06 -26.44 -11.48
C ARG A 554 -20.00 -27.45 -11.07
N ASP A 555 -20.43 -28.63 -10.60
CA ASP A 555 -19.52 -29.65 -10.09
C ASP A 555 -18.66 -30.24 -11.21
N ASN A 556 -19.22 -30.45 -12.40
CA ASN A 556 -18.48 -30.88 -13.58
C ASN A 556 -17.44 -29.83 -14.05
N VAL A 557 -17.82 -28.54 -14.09
CA VAL A 557 -16.91 -27.45 -14.45
C VAL A 557 -15.77 -27.32 -13.44
N ASN A 558 -16.08 -27.39 -12.14
CA ASN A 558 -15.08 -27.36 -11.08
C ASN A 558 -14.13 -28.56 -11.12
N GLU A 559 -14.63 -29.75 -11.46
CA GLU A 559 -13.79 -30.94 -11.68
C GLU A 559 -12.84 -30.73 -12.86
N ARG A 560 -13.35 -30.23 -13.99
CA ARG A 560 -12.50 -29.92 -15.15
C ARG A 560 -11.43 -28.86 -14.84
N LEU A 561 -11.79 -27.82 -14.09
CA LEU A 561 -10.84 -26.80 -13.63
C LEU A 561 -9.70 -27.41 -12.78
N ARG A 562 -10.01 -28.35 -11.89
CA ARG A 562 -8.99 -29.07 -11.10
C ARG A 562 -8.08 -29.92 -11.97
N GLN A 563 -8.63 -30.60 -12.98
CA GLN A 563 -7.84 -31.40 -13.94
C GLN A 563 -6.91 -30.52 -14.76
N ILE A 564 -7.42 -29.40 -15.31
CA ILE A 564 -6.61 -28.44 -16.09
C ILE A 564 -5.45 -27.91 -15.26
N ALA A 565 -5.69 -27.54 -13.99
CA ALA A 565 -4.64 -27.08 -13.10
C ALA A 565 -3.54 -28.14 -12.91
N GLY A 566 -3.91 -29.41 -12.68
CA GLY A 566 -2.95 -30.51 -12.56
C GLY A 566 -2.17 -30.80 -13.86
N GLU A 567 -2.81 -30.70 -15.02
CA GLU A 567 -2.14 -30.83 -16.33
C GLU A 567 -1.12 -29.71 -16.55
N ILE A 568 -1.49 -28.45 -16.25
CA ILE A 568 -0.59 -27.29 -16.36
C ILE A 568 0.62 -27.46 -15.44
N ASP A 569 0.42 -27.87 -14.19
CA ASP A 569 1.52 -28.11 -13.24
C ASP A 569 2.48 -29.19 -13.74
N THR A 570 1.94 -30.29 -14.29
CA THR A 570 2.73 -31.37 -14.88
C THR A 570 3.55 -30.88 -16.07
N ILE A 571 2.94 -30.11 -16.97
CA ILE A 571 3.63 -29.52 -18.13
C ILE A 571 4.72 -28.55 -17.68
N ASN A 572 4.46 -27.71 -16.68
CA ASN A 572 5.45 -26.78 -16.13
C ASN A 572 6.67 -27.53 -15.57
N ASP A 573 6.47 -28.66 -14.91
CA ASP A 573 7.57 -29.49 -14.43
C ASP A 573 8.31 -30.20 -15.56
N GLN A 574 7.62 -30.63 -16.63
CA GLN A 574 8.28 -31.14 -17.83
C GLN A 574 9.12 -30.06 -18.51
N LEU A 575 8.60 -28.84 -18.66
CA LEU A 575 9.31 -27.70 -19.24
C LEU A 575 10.62 -27.39 -18.48
N LYS A 576 10.60 -27.41 -17.14
CA LYS A 576 11.84 -27.25 -16.34
C LYS A 576 12.87 -28.33 -16.62
N ARG A 577 12.43 -29.57 -16.87
CA ARG A 577 13.32 -30.70 -17.17
C ARG A 577 13.89 -30.65 -18.59
N VAL A 578 13.19 -30.06 -19.55
CA VAL A 578 13.67 -29.94 -20.95
C VAL A 578 15.06 -29.30 -21.00
N GLU A 579 15.25 -28.16 -20.32
CA GLU A 579 16.55 -27.49 -20.27
C GLU A 579 17.63 -28.37 -19.64
N GLN A 580 17.31 -29.07 -18.54
CA GLN A 580 18.24 -29.97 -17.86
C GLN A 580 18.69 -31.12 -18.77
N ILE A 581 17.75 -31.72 -19.50
CA ILE A 581 18.04 -32.81 -20.42
C ILE A 581 18.96 -32.33 -21.55
N ILE A 582 18.65 -31.19 -22.17
CA ILE A 582 19.47 -30.61 -23.24
C ILE A 582 20.89 -30.31 -22.75
N ILE A 583 21.02 -29.68 -21.58
CA ILE A 583 22.33 -29.42 -20.96
C ILE A 583 23.06 -30.73 -20.64
N SER A 584 22.38 -31.79 -20.23
CA SER A 584 23.03 -33.07 -19.91
C SER A 584 23.53 -33.82 -21.15
N GLU A 585 22.79 -33.75 -22.27
CA GLU A 585 23.10 -34.41 -23.54
C GLU A 585 24.21 -33.70 -24.32
N ALA A 586 24.37 -32.38 -24.13
CA ALA A 586 25.38 -31.60 -24.84
C ALA A 586 26.81 -32.06 -24.54
N ARG A 587 27.68 -32.13 -25.54
CA ARG A 587 29.08 -32.52 -25.37
C ARG A 587 29.99 -31.34 -25.09
N VAL A 588 29.75 -30.20 -25.73
CA VAL A 588 30.47 -28.95 -25.48
C VAL A 588 29.48 -27.92 -24.97
N ILE A 589 29.76 -27.34 -23.81
CA ILE A 589 29.02 -26.21 -23.25
C ILE A 589 29.95 -25.01 -23.16
N ALA A 590 29.53 -23.89 -23.73
CA ALA A 590 30.23 -22.62 -23.64
C ALA A 590 29.36 -21.58 -22.92
N THR A 591 29.90 -20.98 -21.87
CA THR A 591 29.16 -20.01 -21.04
C THR A 591 30.11 -19.02 -20.37
N THR A 592 29.59 -17.95 -19.76
CA THR A 592 30.43 -17.06 -18.95
C THR A 592 30.75 -17.71 -17.60
N LEU A 593 31.86 -17.31 -17.00
CA LEU A 593 32.24 -17.78 -15.68
C LEU A 593 31.16 -17.48 -14.64
N THR A 594 30.55 -16.29 -14.72
CA THR A 594 29.40 -15.87 -13.90
C THR A 594 28.24 -16.86 -14.04
N ARG A 595 27.81 -17.14 -15.26
CA ARG A 595 26.69 -18.03 -15.51
C ARG A 595 26.98 -19.46 -15.07
N ALA A 596 28.23 -19.91 -15.19
CA ALA A 596 28.66 -21.25 -14.78
C ALA A 596 28.45 -21.51 -13.28
N TYR A 597 28.78 -20.56 -12.39
CA TYR A 597 28.56 -20.74 -10.94
C TYR A 597 27.13 -20.39 -10.49
N LEU A 598 26.40 -19.59 -11.27
CA LEU A 598 25.00 -19.26 -10.99
C LEU A 598 24.03 -20.39 -11.34
N ARG A 599 24.24 -21.11 -12.45
CA ARG A 599 23.31 -22.15 -12.91
C ARG A 599 23.57 -23.50 -12.23
N ASP A 600 22.60 -23.97 -11.45
CA ASP A 600 22.66 -25.29 -10.80
C ASP A 600 22.79 -26.44 -11.81
N THR A 601 22.18 -26.33 -12.98
CA THR A 601 22.23 -27.36 -14.05
C THR A 601 23.63 -27.56 -14.62
N ILE A 602 24.49 -26.53 -14.56
CA ILE A 602 25.90 -26.64 -14.95
C ILE A 602 26.72 -27.18 -13.78
N GLN A 603 26.47 -26.70 -12.56
CA GLN A 603 27.20 -27.08 -11.35
C GLN A 603 26.95 -28.54 -10.93
N SER A 604 25.79 -29.11 -11.27
CA SER A 604 25.47 -30.51 -11.02
C SER A 604 26.15 -31.48 -11.99
N ARG A 605 26.72 -30.97 -13.09
CA ARG A 605 27.33 -31.77 -14.15
C ARG A 605 28.85 -31.77 -14.05
N ARG A 606 29.46 -32.92 -14.34
CA ARG A 606 30.91 -33.06 -14.55
C ARG A 606 31.26 -33.08 -16.03
N PHE A 607 32.47 -32.61 -16.35
CA PHE A 607 33.01 -32.54 -17.69
C PHE A 607 34.39 -33.19 -17.71
N ASP A 608 34.74 -33.87 -18.78
CA ASP A 608 36.09 -34.41 -18.93
C ASP A 608 37.13 -33.28 -18.91
N THR A 609 36.83 -32.17 -19.60
CA THR A 609 37.73 -31.02 -19.71
C THR A 609 37.02 -29.72 -19.37
N VAL A 610 37.66 -28.88 -18.54
CA VAL A 610 37.24 -27.48 -18.33
C VAL A 610 38.28 -26.54 -18.96
N ILE A 611 37.85 -25.69 -19.88
CA ILE A 611 38.68 -24.64 -20.49
C ILE A 611 38.32 -23.30 -19.83
N LEU A 612 39.28 -22.73 -19.11
CA LEU A 612 39.21 -21.43 -18.48
C LEU A 612 39.81 -20.39 -19.43
N ASN A 613 38.98 -19.78 -20.28
CA ASN A 613 39.39 -18.71 -21.17
C ASN A 613 39.39 -17.35 -20.46
N GLU A 614 40.30 -16.46 -20.86
CA GLU A 614 40.53 -15.17 -20.19
C GLU A 614 40.84 -15.32 -18.69
N ALA A 615 41.52 -16.40 -18.32
CA ALA A 615 41.77 -16.75 -16.91
C ALA A 615 42.55 -15.66 -16.16
N SER A 616 43.38 -14.87 -16.86
CA SER A 616 44.12 -13.74 -16.27
C SER A 616 43.24 -12.57 -15.80
N MET A 617 41.98 -12.48 -16.27
CA MET A 617 41.04 -11.40 -15.93
C MET A 617 39.94 -11.85 -14.96
N ALA A 618 39.93 -13.12 -14.55
CA ALA A 618 38.88 -13.70 -13.74
C ALA A 618 39.28 -13.84 -12.26
N PRO A 619 38.34 -13.65 -11.31
CA PRO A 619 38.60 -13.90 -9.90
C PRO A 619 38.98 -15.37 -9.65
N ILE A 620 40.06 -15.60 -8.90
CA ILE A 620 40.60 -16.94 -8.65
C ILE A 620 39.59 -17.87 -7.97
N PRO A 621 38.77 -17.45 -6.97
CA PRO A 621 37.75 -18.32 -6.40
C PRO A 621 36.76 -18.86 -7.45
N ALA A 622 36.39 -18.04 -8.44
CA ALA A 622 35.49 -18.46 -9.51
C ALA A 622 36.16 -19.44 -10.48
N LEU A 623 37.44 -19.23 -10.81
CA LEU A 623 38.23 -20.17 -11.60
C LEU A 623 38.39 -21.52 -10.90
N TRP A 624 38.65 -21.50 -9.59
CA TRP A 624 38.80 -22.71 -8.77
C TRP A 624 37.48 -23.49 -8.69
N VAL A 625 36.35 -22.81 -8.50
CA VAL A 625 35.01 -23.43 -8.56
C VAL A 625 34.74 -24.03 -9.94
N ALA A 626 35.03 -23.32 -11.03
CA ALA A 626 34.84 -23.86 -12.38
C ALA A 626 35.75 -25.07 -12.67
N ALA A 627 37.00 -25.03 -12.23
CA ALA A 627 37.94 -26.15 -12.36
C ALA A 627 37.46 -27.41 -11.63
N SER A 628 36.68 -27.28 -10.55
CA SER A 628 36.11 -28.42 -9.82
C SER A 628 35.13 -29.28 -10.64
N LEU A 629 34.66 -28.76 -11.77
CA LEU A 629 33.77 -29.47 -12.70
C LEU A 629 34.54 -30.39 -13.66
N ALA A 630 35.88 -30.33 -13.67
CA ALA A 630 36.73 -31.17 -14.51
C ALA A 630 37.00 -32.54 -13.86
N ASP A 631 36.76 -33.63 -14.60
CA ASP A 631 37.11 -34.99 -14.18
C ASP A 631 38.49 -35.42 -14.69
N ARG A 632 38.93 -34.98 -15.88
CA ARG A 632 40.26 -35.33 -16.43
C ARG A 632 41.23 -34.18 -16.35
N ASN A 633 40.91 -33.05 -16.97
CA ASN A 633 41.87 -31.96 -17.10
C ASN A 633 41.29 -30.56 -17.18
N VAL A 634 42.14 -29.59 -16.85
CA VAL A 634 41.81 -28.16 -16.86
C VAL A 634 42.82 -27.39 -17.72
N ILE A 635 42.33 -26.46 -18.52
CA ILE A 635 43.14 -25.70 -19.46
C ILE A 635 42.94 -24.21 -19.17
N ALA A 636 43.97 -23.55 -18.66
CA ALA A 636 43.94 -22.12 -18.36
C ALA A 636 44.54 -21.32 -19.53
N VAL A 637 43.72 -20.50 -20.18
CA VAL A 637 44.12 -19.68 -21.32
C VAL A 637 44.00 -18.21 -20.96
N GLY A 638 45.06 -17.43 -21.15
CA GLY A 638 45.06 -16.03 -20.76
C GLY A 638 46.23 -15.23 -21.29
N ASP A 639 46.30 -13.98 -20.81
CA ASP A 639 47.37 -13.06 -21.11
C ASP A 639 47.70 -12.22 -19.87
N PHE A 640 48.68 -12.67 -19.08
CA PHE A 640 49.13 -11.99 -17.86
C PHE A 640 49.80 -10.63 -18.11
N LYS A 641 49.88 -10.18 -19.38
CA LYS A 641 50.27 -8.80 -19.72
C LYS A 641 49.06 -7.88 -19.90
N GLN A 642 47.85 -8.40 -19.83
CA GLN A 642 46.62 -7.62 -19.80
C GLN A 642 46.28 -7.20 -18.36
N LEU A 643 45.18 -6.48 -18.19
CA LEU A 643 44.76 -5.99 -16.88
C LEU A 643 44.34 -7.17 -15.99
N PRO A 644 44.79 -7.21 -14.72
CA PRO A 644 44.30 -8.17 -13.74
C PRO A 644 42.83 -7.89 -13.38
N PRO A 645 42.14 -8.78 -12.65
CA PRO A 645 40.78 -8.53 -12.22
C PRO A 645 40.72 -7.30 -11.30
N ILE A 646 39.64 -6.51 -11.42
CA ILE A 646 39.44 -5.29 -10.66
C ILE A 646 38.74 -5.61 -9.35
N VAL A 647 39.32 -5.19 -8.22
CA VAL A 647 38.82 -5.41 -6.85
C VAL A 647 38.49 -4.07 -6.20
N GLN A 648 37.33 -3.97 -5.55
CA GLN A 648 36.92 -2.76 -4.82
C GLN A 648 37.49 -2.74 -3.39
N SER A 649 37.58 -3.91 -2.76
CA SER A 649 38.14 -4.05 -1.42
C SER A 649 39.64 -3.76 -1.38
N LYS A 650 40.04 -3.05 -0.33
CA LYS A 650 41.46 -2.81 -0.02
C LYS A 650 42.02 -3.84 0.96
N HIS A 651 41.23 -4.83 1.36
CA HIS A 651 41.65 -5.86 2.30
C HIS A 651 42.72 -6.77 1.66
N GLU A 652 43.76 -7.12 2.40
CA GLU A 652 44.92 -7.88 1.88
C GLU A 652 44.50 -9.21 1.24
N VAL A 653 43.64 -9.97 1.92
CA VAL A 653 43.14 -11.27 1.41
C VAL A 653 42.30 -11.10 0.14
N ALA A 654 41.54 -10.00 0.01
CA ALA A 654 40.78 -9.69 -1.19
C ALA A 654 41.70 -9.32 -2.36
N LEU A 655 42.73 -8.50 -2.10
CA LEU A 655 43.75 -8.18 -3.11
C LEU A 655 44.53 -9.41 -3.57
N LYS A 656 44.85 -10.34 -2.65
CA LYS A 656 45.51 -11.60 -2.97
C LYS A 656 44.68 -12.48 -3.90
N TRP A 657 43.41 -12.73 -3.57
CA TRP A 657 42.61 -13.74 -4.28
C TRP A 657 41.69 -13.20 -5.37
N LEU A 658 41.29 -11.93 -5.29
CA LEU A 658 40.45 -11.31 -6.31
C LEU A 658 41.26 -10.41 -7.24
N GLY A 659 42.45 -9.94 -6.82
CA GLY A 659 43.24 -8.94 -7.56
C GLY A 659 44.50 -9.45 -8.23
N GLN A 660 44.88 -10.71 -8.02
CA GLN A 660 46.02 -11.34 -8.68
C GLN A 660 45.61 -12.19 -9.88
N ASP A 661 46.55 -12.35 -10.81
CA ASP A 661 46.42 -13.25 -11.94
C ASP A 661 46.71 -14.70 -11.51
N VAL A 662 45.89 -15.66 -11.96
CA VAL A 662 46.12 -17.10 -11.75
C VAL A 662 47.49 -17.56 -12.29
N PHE A 663 47.99 -16.97 -13.37
CA PHE A 663 49.33 -17.25 -13.91
C PHE A 663 50.45 -16.79 -12.97
N ASP A 664 50.22 -15.74 -12.18
CA ASP A 664 51.17 -15.28 -11.16
C ASP A 664 51.16 -16.22 -9.95
N ILE A 665 49.98 -16.57 -9.45
CA ILE A 665 49.83 -17.50 -8.32
C ILE A 665 50.41 -18.87 -8.64
N ALA A 666 50.16 -19.39 -9.84
CA ALA A 666 50.72 -20.66 -10.29
C ALA A 666 52.24 -20.61 -10.59
N GLY A 667 52.89 -19.44 -10.49
CA GLY A 667 54.31 -19.28 -10.78
C GLY A 667 54.68 -19.31 -12.28
N MET A 668 53.69 -19.25 -13.19
CA MET A 668 53.93 -19.29 -14.64
C MET A 668 54.60 -18.02 -15.14
N THR A 669 54.18 -16.87 -14.63
CA THR A 669 54.75 -15.57 -15.04
C THR A 669 56.22 -15.43 -14.66
N SER A 670 56.58 -15.84 -13.44
CA SER A 670 57.96 -15.80 -12.96
C SER A 670 58.84 -16.78 -13.73
N ALA A 671 58.38 -18.01 -13.92
CA ALA A 671 59.06 -19.03 -14.72
C ALA A 671 59.29 -18.58 -16.19
N HIS A 672 58.28 -17.95 -16.80
CA HIS A 672 58.40 -17.38 -18.15
C HIS A 672 59.42 -16.23 -18.21
N LYS A 673 59.41 -15.31 -17.23
CA LYS A 673 60.39 -14.20 -17.14
C LYS A 673 61.82 -14.73 -16.98
N GLN A 674 62.00 -15.82 -16.24
CA GLN A 674 63.29 -16.50 -16.05
C GLN A 674 63.69 -17.41 -17.23
N ARG A 675 62.88 -17.48 -18.30
CA ARG A 675 63.08 -18.35 -19.48
C ARG A 675 63.16 -19.85 -19.16
N CYS A 676 62.55 -20.28 -18.06
CA CYS A 676 62.46 -21.68 -17.66
C CYS A 676 61.00 -22.06 -17.35
N PRO A 677 60.07 -21.94 -18.34
CA PRO A 677 58.69 -22.32 -18.12
C PRO A 677 58.57 -23.84 -17.91
N PRO A 678 57.64 -24.31 -17.07
CA PRO A 678 57.41 -25.73 -16.90
C PRO A 678 56.81 -26.36 -18.18
N PRO A 679 56.91 -27.69 -18.38
CA PRO A 679 56.46 -28.34 -19.61
C PRO A 679 54.98 -28.17 -19.95
N HIS A 680 54.14 -27.90 -18.95
CA HIS A 680 52.70 -27.68 -19.09
C HIS A 680 52.31 -26.22 -19.37
N PHE A 681 53.30 -25.33 -19.54
CA PHE A 681 53.11 -23.95 -19.98
C PHE A 681 53.49 -23.79 -21.45
N VAL A 682 52.55 -23.37 -22.28
CA VAL A 682 52.75 -23.15 -23.72
C VAL A 682 52.55 -21.67 -24.06
N ALA A 683 53.56 -21.07 -24.69
CA ALA A 683 53.56 -19.67 -25.11
C ALA A 683 53.33 -19.54 -26.61
N LEU A 684 52.20 -18.93 -27.00
CA LEU A 684 51.91 -18.54 -28.38
C LEU A 684 52.57 -17.19 -28.68
N LYS A 685 53.57 -17.15 -29.55
CA LYS A 685 54.44 -15.99 -29.82
C LYS A 685 54.16 -15.34 -31.17
N GLU A 686 53.72 -16.11 -32.17
CA GLU A 686 53.48 -15.58 -33.51
C GLU A 686 52.14 -14.82 -33.61
N GLN A 687 52.17 -13.52 -33.93
CA GLN A 687 50.98 -12.68 -34.10
C GLN A 687 50.55 -12.60 -35.59
N HIS A 688 49.30 -12.94 -35.89
CA HIS A 688 48.76 -12.99 -37.25
C HIS A 688 47.83 -11.81 -37.61
N LEU A 689 47.92 -10.65 -36.93
CA LEU A 689 47.06 -9.49 -37.20
C LEU A 689 47.17 -9.03 -38.67
N ARG A 690 46.13 -9.26 -39.48
CA ARG A 690 46.04 -8.83 -40.89
C ARG A 690 45.89 -7.31 -41.00
N ARG A 691 47.01 -6.57 -41.09
CA ARG A 691 47.36 -5.56 -42.14
C ARG A 691 48.51 -4.64 -41.67
N ARG A 692 49.42 -4.42 -42.62
CA ARG A 692 50.60 -3.55 -42.64
C ARG A 692 50.29 -2.10 -42.20
N SER A 693 50.27 -1.77 -40.91
CA SER A 693 50.35 -0.33 -40.48
C SER A 693 50.87 -0.12 -39.06
N TYR A 694 50.58 -1.01 -38.10
CA TYR A 694 50.81 -0.70 -36.68
C TYR A 694 52.16 -1.16 -36.10
N SER A 695 52.77 -2.25 -36.59
CA SER A 695 54.00 -2.78 -35.95
C SER A 695 55.26 -1.94 -36.20
N LYS A 696 55.26 -1.06 -37.21
CA LYS A 696 56.36 -0.11 -37.45
C LYS A 696 56.40 1.00 -36.38
N ARG A 697 55.26 1.45 -35.82
CA ARG A 697 55.22 2.54 -34.84
C ARG A 697 55.71 2.13 -33.45
N THR A 698 55.44 0.91 -33.00
CA THR A 698 55.90 0.39 -31.70
C THR A 698 57.38 -0.01 -31.72
N ARG A 699 57.90 -0.56 -32.84
CA ARG A 699 59.35 -0.82 -32.96
C ARG A 699 60.19 0.43 -33.24
N ALA A 700 59.65 1.45 -33.93
CA ALA A 700 60.36 2.71 -34.16
C ALA A 700 60.53 3.55 -32.88
N ARG A 701 59.54 3.56 -31.97
CA ARG A 701 59.67 4.27 -30.68
C ARG A 701 60.73 3.66 -29.73
N ALA A 702 60.99 2.35 -29.81
CA ALA A 702 62.01 1.70 -29.00
C ALA A 702 63.46 1.89 -29.51
N ARG A 703 63.64 2.35 -30.77
CA ARG A 703 64.97 2.69 -31.32
C ARG A 703 65.35 4.15 -31.14
N VAL A 704 64.38 5.05 -30.93
CA VAL A 704 64.65 6.49 -30.70
C VAL A 704 65.05 6.79 -29.25
N SER A 705 64.74 5.91 -28.29
CA SER A 705 65.14 6.09 -26.88
C SER A 705 66.52 5.52 -26.51
N ARG A 706 67.27 4.92 -27.45
CA ARG A 706 68.64 4.41 -27.23
C ARG A 706 69.75 5.24 -27.89
N GLY A 707 69.42 6.44 -28.39
CA GLY A 707 70.36 7.36 -29.05
C GLY A 707 70.53 8.73 -28.37
N ARG A 708 70.11 8.86 -27.11
CA ARG A 708 70.42 10.04 -26.27
C ARG A 708 70.70 9.57 -24.84
N GLN A 709 71.93 9.13 -24.63
CA GLN A 709 72.70 9.30 -23.39
C GLN A 709 74.12 9.63 -23.81
#